data_AF-A0A1P8M6X1-F1
#
_entry.id   AF-A0A1P8M6X1-F1
#
_cell.length_a   1.000
_cell.length_b   1.000
_cell.length_c   1.000
_cell.angle_alpha   90.00
_cell.angle_beta   90.00
_cell.angle_gamma   90.00
#
_symmetry.space_group_name_H-M   'P 1'
#
loop_
_entity.id
_entity.type
_entity.pdbx_description
1 polymer ?
#
loop_
_entity_poly.entity_id
_entity_poly.type
_entity_poly.pdbx_seq_one_letter_code
_entity_poly.pdbx_strand_id
1 'polypeptide(L)'
;MDTRNGRVPSPWSRYVQAAVDSSRVDSTPADSRAADSALGDSAPAAPVAAPPSSRISPTSALGRKISADIRRRLLPGGQDATTAQQNRRRTDLRLAPPALLVWAATLAGPWLTPATLLLVWCGLAGSAAVLLALAWRRKKGGRQRRRSFLTTLTAALMLAAAATAHSAMASAQRSDGHMAGLITGRASIVAEAELTGAPRALKTPGPSGRAERWMVAAVARSLTSGGKVTQARLPVVIVGGQEWQHAGTGQLIRVTGKLRPPDAGRVEAAILTASSPPVRLAAAQDWQQAPAALGRQFASAAAWLPPDARGLLPGMVTGDTGGLSEELETAMKTVGLTHLTAVSGANCSLILGALLLAARSVRLGRLPAAAFALAGLGLFVLMVGPDASVLRASLMGAIALASLAGGRGGRGLSFLCLAVIGLLLIDPGLGTSFGFLLSVVATLGIIVLGRQIVSWIPRAIPRWMAAGAAVPLSAQLLCGPVIVMLQPQFATYSLLANVLAAPLVAPVTILGTAAVPLVPLLPWLAAPLIGAAGLFATGVAGVARFVAGLPGAAPPWPEGPFGLVTMVLLSTINVLAVWLATHPAQTIGFILAAHRATAGCLERLAQRRNPWPCPPGAFTRPGPARSARRGLAQPLGHGTLRVSNPYPGRNQQWPLPSPNDPGRRRPIRPPGGR
;
A
#
# COMPACT_ATOMS: atom_id res chain seq x y z
N MET A 1 -32.84 9.73 -58.28
CA MET A 1 -31.46 9.30 -58.62
C MET A 1 -30.50 10.36 -58.09
N ASP A 2 -30.36 10.53 -56.77
CA ASP A 2 -29.51 9.77 -55.81
C ASP A 2 -28.01 9.78 -56.17
N THR A 3 -27.02 10.10 -55.33
CA THR A 3 -26.87 10.79 -54.03
C THR A 3 -25.38 11.09 -53.80
N ARG A 4 -25.12 12.21 -53.10
CA ARG A 4 -23.90 12.68 -52.39
C ARG A 4 -22.97 11.62 -51.75
N ASN A 5 -21.66 11.90 -51.71
CA ASN A 5 -20.90 11.95 -50.44
C ASN A 5 -19.49 12.58 -50.55
N GLY A 6 -19.42 13.90 -50.45
CA GLY A 6 -18.23 14.58 -49.96
C GLY A 6 -18.18 14.45 -48.44
N ARG A 7 -17.20 13.71 -47.90
CA ARG A 7 -16.99 13.63 -46.45
C ARG A 7 -16.28 14.89 -45.98
N VAL A 8 -17.04 15.77 -45.33
CA VAL A 8 -16.52 16.81 -44.44
C VAL A 8 -15.64 16.12 -43.38
N PRO A 9 -14.38 16.56 -43.16
CA PRO A 9 -13.55 15.98 -42.12
C PRO A 9 -14.19 16.26 -40.76
N SER A 10 -14.35 15.20 -39.95
CA SER A 10 -14.93 15.33 -38.61
C SER A 10 -14.05 16.24 -37.74
N PRO A 11 -14.62 16.98 -36.76
CA PRO A 11 -13.87 17.84 -35.84
C PRO A 11 -12.78 17.10 -35.03
N TRP A 12 -12.84 15.76 -35.04
CA TRP A 12 -11.97 14.84 -34.33
C TRP A 12 -10.69 14.50 -35.11
N SER A 13 -10.62 14.76 -36.43
CA SER A 13 -9.44 14.48 -37.24
C SER A 13 -8.22 15.29 -36.81
N ARG A 14 -8.43 16.55 -36.39
CA ARG A 14 -7.40 17.41 -35.79
C ARG A 14 -6.83 16.86 -34.48
N TYR A 15 -7.66 16.16 -33.68
CA TYR A 15 -7.20 15.54 -32.43
C TYR A 15 -6.42 14.26 -32.68
N VAL A 16 -6.76 13.51 -33.73
CA VAL A 16 -6.01 12.32 -34.15
C VAL A 16 -4.66 12.71 -34.73
N GLN A 17 -4.58 13.76 -35.56
CA GLN A 17 -3.31 14.28 -36.08
C GLN A 17 -2.42 14.89 -34.96
N ALA A 18 -3.00 15.66 -34.04
CA ALA A 18 -2.26 16.18 -32.89
C ALA A 18 -1.73 15.07 -31.95
N ALA A 19 -2.45 13.95 -31.81
CA ALA A 19 -1.99 12.79 -31.05
C ALA A 19 -0.83 12.05 -31.72
N VAL A 20 -0.79 12.03 -33.07
CA VAL A 20 0.29 11.42 -33.85
C VAL A 20 1.55 12.30 -33.85
N ASP A 21 1.41 13.61 -34.02
CA ASP A 21 2.55 14.54 -34.10
C ASP A 21 3.20 14.85 -32.74
N SER A 22 2.46 14.70 -31.64
CA SER A 22 3.01 14.88 -30.28
C SER A 22 4.07 13.84 -29.86
N SER A 23 4.31 12.82 -30.68
CA SER A 23 5.31 11.77 -30.44
C SER A 23 6.71 12.09 -30.98
N ARG A 24 6.92 13.26 -31.62
CA ARG A 24 8.19 13.61 -32.29
C ARG A 24 8.90 14.88 -31.82
N VAL A 25 8.46 15.55 -30.77
CA VAL A 25 9.11 16.80 -30.34
C VAL A 25 9.54 16.72 -28.88
N ASP A 26 10.81 16.35 -28.68
CA ASP A 26 11.62 16.75 -27.52
C ASP A 26 13.11 16.70 -27.92
N SER A 27 13.55 17.73 -28.62
CA SER A 27 14.97 18.14 -28.63
C SER A 27 15.03 19.66 -28.82
N THR A 28 15.17 20.39 -27.72
CA THR A 28 15.46 21.83 -27.70
C THR A 28 16.86 22.15 -28.23
N PRO A 29 17.11 23.40 -28.68
CA PRO A 29 18.13 23.74 -29.67
C PRO A 29 19.44 24.23 -29.02
N ALA A 30 20.57 24.01 -29.70
CA ALA A 30 21.81 24.74 -29.46
C ALA A 30 22.70 24.73 -30.71
N ASP A 31 22.96 25.94 -31.22
CA ASP A 31 24.16 26.43 -31.92
C ASP A 31 24.77 25.64 -33.09
N SER A 32 24.61 26.20 -34.29
CA SER A 32 25.75 26.78 -35.03
C SER A 32 25.26 27.47 -36.31
N ARG A 33 25.44 28.80 -36.33
CA ARG A 33 25.58 29.58 -37.57
C ARG A 33 27.00 29.38 -38.13
N ALA A 34 27.10 29.59 -39.43
CA ALA A 34 28.30 29.72 -40.27
C ALA A 34 28.86 28.42 -40.88
N ALA A 35 28.56 28.19 -42.16
CA ALA A 35 29.54 28.39 -43.22
C ALA A 35 28.87 28.17 -44.59
N ASP A 36 28.98 29.19 -45.43
CA ASP A 36 28.67 29.21 -46.85
C ASP A 36 29.56 28.28 -47.67
N SER A 37 29.08 28.01 -48.89
CA SER A 37 29.84 27.73 -50.12
C SER A 37 30.52 26.35 -50.26
N ALA A 38 30.08 25.58 -51.26
CA ALA A 38 30.84 25.39 -52.50
C ALA A 38 30.24 24.26 -53.36
N LEU A 39 30.10 24.59 -54.65
CA LEU A 39 29.85 23.79 -55.83
C LEU A 39 30.59 22.44 -55.91
N GLY A 40 30.03 21.48 -56.66
CA GLY A 40 30.83 20.41 -57.27
C GLY A 40 30.06 19.20 -57.80
N ASP A 41 29.76 19.22 -59.10
CA ASP A 41 29.35 18.07 -59.93
C ASP A 41 30.27 16.85 -59.79
N SER A 42 29.71 15.63 -59.88
CA SER A 42 30.06 14.62 -60.91
C SER A 42 29.59 13.18 -60.60
N ALA A 43 28.78 12.65 -61.53
CA ALA A 43 28.70 11.28 -62.08
C ALA A 43 28.48 10.01 -61.20
N PRO A 44 27.77 8.98 -61.74
CA PRO A 44 27.29 7.81 -60.99
C PRO A 44 28.27 6.64 -61.01
N ALA A 45 28.36 5.87 -59.91
CA ALA A 45 29.15 4.65 -59.83
C ALA A 45 28.26 3.40 -59.63
N ALA A 46 28.65 2.34 -60.37
CA ALA A 46 28.00 1.06 -60.65
C ALA A 46 27.59 0.18 -59.44
N PRO A 47 26.67 -0.79 -59.63
CA PRO A 47 26.21 -1.66 -58.56
C PRO A 47 27.28 -2.71 -58.20
N VAL A 48 27.69 -2.73 -56.94
CA VAL A 48 28.59 -3.76 -56.39
C VAL A 48 27.79 -5.03 -56.10
N ALA A 49 28.31 -6.14 -56.64
CA ALA A 49 27.75 -7.49 -56.61
C ALA A 49 27.53 -8.06 -55.20
N ALA A 50 26.41 -8.78 -55.04
CA ALA A 50 26.11 -9.58 -53.87
C ALA A 50 26.95 -10.89 -53.84
N PRO A 51 27.40 -11.36 -52.66
CA PRO A 51 28.12 -12.63 -52.55
C PRO A 51 27.17 -13.84 -52.72
N PRO A 52 27.70 -15.01 -53.14
CA PRO A 52 26.88 -16.15 -53.55
C PRO A 52 26.13 -16.78 -52.38
N SER A 53 24.85 -17.03 -52.59
CA SER A 53 23.95 -17.75 -51.69
C SER A 53 24.43 -19.18 -51.44
N SER A 54 24.84 -19.48 -50.21
CA SER A 54 25.00 -20.86 -49.77
C SER A 54 23.63 -21.55 -49.71
N ARG A 55 23.52 -22.71 -50.37
CA ARG A 55 22.29 -23.52 -50.41
C ARG A 55 21.92 -23.96 -48.99
N ILE A 56 20.91 -23.31 -48.42
CA ILE A 56 20.29 -23.74 -47.16
C ILE A 56 19.33 -24.88 -47.50
N SER A 57 19.59 -26.07 -46.96
CA SER A 57 18.71 -27.22 -47.09
C SER A 57 17.32 -26.95 -46.47
N PRO A 58 16.22 -27.36 -47.14
CA PRO A 58 14.84 -26.96 -46.78
C PRO A 58 14.40 -27.48 -45.41
N THR A 59 15.04 -28.53 -44.88
CA THR A 59 14.74 -29.13 -43.57
C THR A 59 15.21 -28.27 -42.40
N SER A 60 16.28 -27.47 -42.56
CA SER A 60 16.78 -26.57 -41.51
C SER A 60 15.99 -25.26 -41.41
N ALA A 61 15.21 -24.92 -42.43
CA ALA A 61 14.35 -23.74 -42.46
C ALA A 61 13.01 -24.00 -41.76
N LEU A 62 12.45 -25.21 -41.91
CA LEU A 62 11.19 -25.60 -41.28
C LEU A 62 11.34 -25.75 -39.75
N GLY A 63 12.41 -26.40 -39.28
CA GLY A 63 12.70 -26.53 -37.85
C GLY A 63 12.99 -25.19 -37.17
N ARG A 64 13.60 -24.23 -37.88
CA ARG A 64 13.78 -22.85 -37.41
C ARG A 64 12.48 -22.04 -37.41
N LYS A 65 11.59 -22.25 -38.39
CA LYS A 65 10.25 -21.63 -38.40
C LYS A 65 9.37 -22.17 -37.28
N ILE A 66 9.33 -23.49 -37.08
CA ILE A 66 8.54 -24.12 -36.01
C ILE A 66 9.07 -23.74 -34.63
N SER A 67 10.40 -23.75 -34.42
CA SER A 67 10.97 -23.28 -33.15
C SER A 67 10.83 -21.77 -32.94
N ALA A 68 10.81 -20.96 -34.00
CA ALA A 68 10.53 -19.53 -33.91
C ALA A 68 9.04 -19.25 -33.65
N ASP A 69 8.11 -20.04 -34.20
CA ASP A 69 6.67 -19.94 -33.96
C ASP A 69 6.30 -20.44 -32.56
N ILE A 70 6.90 -21.54 -32.11
CA ILE A 70 6.75 -22.03 -30.73
C ILE A 70 7.34 -21.00 -29.75
N ARG A 71 8.50 -20.39 -30.07
CA ARG A 71 9.09 -19.32 -29.26
C ARG A 71 8.25 -18.03 -29.28
N ARG A 72 7.60 -17.68 -30.39
CA ARG A 72 6.64 -16.55 -30.48
C ARG A 72 5.33 -16.81 -29.74
N ARG A 73 4.84 -18.05 -29.74
CA ARG A 73 3.62 -18.45 -29.02
C ARG A 73 3.83 -18.62 -27.52
N LEU A 74 5.04 -19.01 -27.07
CA LEU A 74 5.38 -19.17 -25.65
C LEU A 74 5.92 -17.88 -24.99
N LEU A 75 6.46 -16.92 -25.75
CA LEU A 75 6.92 -15.62 -25.26
C LEU A 75 6.20 -14.50 -26.01
N PRO A 76 4.97 -14.13 -25.61
CA PRO A 76 4.33 -12.94 -26.16
C PRO A 76 5.09 -11.71 -25.61
N GLY A 77 5.90 -11.05 -26.44
CA GLY A 77 6.42 -9.70 -26.13
C GLY A 77 7.89 -9.40 -26.38
N GLY A 78 8.57 -10.05 -27.34
CA GLY A 78 10.00 -9.77 -27.61
C GLY A 78 10.30 -8.40 -28.23
N GLN A 79 9.36 -7.82 -29.00
CA GLN A 79 9.54 -6.51 -29.65
C GLN A 79 8.74 -5.38 -28.99
N ASP A 80 7.66 -5.70 -28.26
CA ASP A 80 6.98 -4.72 -27.40
C ASP A 80 7.73 -4.49 -26.09
N ALA A 81 8.62 -5.40 -25.66
CA ALA A 81 9.41 -5.21 -24.45
C ALA A 81 10.44 -4.08 -24.59
N THR A 82 11.02 -3.83 -25.77
CA THR A 82 11.99 -2.74 -25.95
C THR A 82 11.32 -1.36 -25.93
N THR A 83 10.12 -1.22 -26.51
CA THR A 83 9.30 0.00 -26.45
C THR A 83 8.56 0.16 -25.11
N ALA A 84 8.09 -0.92 -24.48
CA ALA A 84 7.48 -0.87 -23.15
C ALA A 84 8.50 -0.63 -22.02
N GLN A 85 9.76 -1.00 -22.22
CA GLN A 85 10.85 -0.71 -21.28
C GLN A 85 11.23 0.77 -21.27
N GLN A 86 10.93 1.52 -22.35
CA GLN A 86 11.18 2.95 -22.45
C GLN A 86 10.17 3.82 -21.66
N ASN A 87 9.01 3.26 -21.28
CA ASN A 87 7.96 3.98 -20.54
C ASN A 87 7.71 3.42 -19.12
N ARG A 88 8.68 2.73 -18.52
CA ARG A 88 8.69 2.49 -17.07
C ARG A 88 8.90 3.83 -16.38
N ARG A 89 7.79 4.54 -16.08
CA ARG A 89 7.74 5.69 -15.17
C ARG A 89 8.59 5.35 -13.95
N ARG A 90 9.77 5.97 -13.82
CA ARG A 90 10.67 5.72 -12.70
C ARG A 90 9.98 6.13 -11.42
N THR A 91 9.79 5.20 -10.50
CA THR A 91 9.34 5.49 -9.15
C THR A 91 10.36 6.41 -8.49
N ASP A 92 9.97 7.64 -8.17
CA ASP A 92 10.85 8.63 -7.56
C ASP A 92 10.94 8.37 -6.05
N LEU A 93 11.99 7.61 -5.67
CA LEU A 93 12.27 7.19 -4.30
C LEU A 93 13.03 8.25 -3.48
N ARG A 94 13.29 9.44 -4.03
CA ARG A 94 14.10 10.47 -3.35
C ARG A 94 13.51 10.97 -2.05
N LEU A 95 12.18 10.93 -1.91
CA LEU A 95 11.47 11.37 -0.70
C LEU A 95 11.27 10.27 0.35
N ALA A 96 11.61 9.01 0.04
CA ALA A 96 11.45 7.91 0.99
C ALA A 96 12.41 8.00 2.19
N PRO A 97 13.73 8.28 2.01
CA PRO A 97 14.62 8.47 3.15
C PRO A 97 14.23 9.64 4.08
N PRO A 98 13.87 10.85 3.57
CA PRO A 98 13.30 11.91 4.41
C PRO A 98 12.10 11.47 5.23
N ALA A 99 11.13 10.79 4.62
CA ALA A 99 9.93 10.36 5.32
C ALA A 99 10.24 9.36 6.43
N LEU A 100 11.15 8.40 6.17
CA LEU A 100 11.59 7.43 7.18
C LEU A 100 12.36 8.08 8.32
N LEU A 101 13.23 9.06 8.04
CA LEU A 101 13.99 9.79 9.06
C LEU A 101 13.08 10.65 9.94
N VAL A 102 12.15 11.40 9.34
CA VAL A 102 11.14 12.17 10.06
C VAL A 102 10.29 11.25 10.93
N TRP A 103 9.87 10.10 10.41
CA TRP A 103 9.10 9.14 11.19
C TRP A 103 9.91 8.55 12.35
N ALA A 104 11.14 8.10 12.11
CA ALA A 104 12.02 7.61 13.16
C ALA A 104 12.24 8.67 14.26
N ALA A 105 12.44 9.93 13.88
CA ALA A 105 12.54 11.06 14.80
C ALA A 105 11.30 11.21 15.69
N THR A 106 10.10 11.19 15.08
CA THR A 106 8.84 11.27 15.85
C THR A 106 8.59 10.06 16.73
N LEU A 107 8.93 8.85 16.26
CA LEU A 107 8.78 7.61 17.00
C LEU A 107 9.72 7.56 18.21
N ALA A 108 10.92 8.13 18.09
CA ALA A 108 11.89 8.18 19.17
C ALA A 108 11.50 9.18 20.29
N GLY A 109 10.68 10.19 19.98
CA GLY A 109 10.29 11.25 20.92
C GLY A 109 9.67 10.76 22.24
N PRO A 110 8.70 9.81 22.23
CA PRO A 110 8.13 9.27 23.46
C PRO A 110 9.09 8.44 24.31
N TRP A 111 10.12 7.85 23.69
CA TRP A 111 11.03 6.88 24.34
C TRP A 111 12.34 7.51 24.83
N LEU A 112 12.75 8.62 24.22
CA LEU A 112 14.02 9.28 24.51
C LEU A 112 13.85 10.45 25.49
N THR A 113 14.86 10.64 26.33
CA THR A 113 14.96 11.80 27.22
C THR A 113 15.22 13.10 26.44
N PRO A 114 14.87 14.27 26.99
CA PRO A 114 15.14 15.55 26.32
C PRO A 114 16.61 15.74 25.94
N ALA A 115 17.53 15.32 26.81
CA ALA A 115 18.97 15.42 26.55
C ALA A 115 19.42 14.56 25.37
N THR A 116 18.90 13.33 25.25
CA THR A 116 19.23 12.45 24.12
C THR A 116 18.62 12.96 22.82
N LEU A 117 17.40 13.50 22.86
CA LEU A 117 16.79 14.14 21.70
C LEU A 117 17.58 15.36 21.21
N LEU A 118 18.14 16.16 22.12
CA LEU A 118 18.99 17.30 21.78
C LEU A 118 20.31 16.86 21.12
N LEU A 119 20.92 15.77 21.58
CA LEU A 119 22.10 15.17 20.93
C LEU A 119 21.78 14.68 19.51
N VAL A 120 20.65 13.98 19.33
CA VAL A 120 20.19 13.53 18.02
C VAL A 120 19.94 14.73 17.10
N TRP A 121 19.30 15.78 17.61
CA TRP A 121 19.10 17.02 16.86
C TRP A 121 20.41 17.66 16.40
N CYS A 122 21.39 17.82 17.30
CA CYS A 122 22.71 18.35 16.97
C CYS A 122 23.42 17.49 15.90
N GLY A 123 23.34 16.16 16.00
CA GLY A 123 23.90 15.23 15.02
C GLY A 123 23.25 15.35 13.64
N LEU A 124 21.92 15.47 13.57
CA LEU A 124 21.18 15.66 12.32
C LEU A 124 21.48 17.03 11.69
N ALA A 125 21.47 18.10 12.48
CA ALA A 125 21.76 19.45 12.02
C ALA A 125 23.21 19.60 11.53
N GLY A 126 24.18 19.04 12.27
CA GLY A 126 25.58 19.01 11.87
C GLY A 126 25.81 18.23 10.57
N SER A 127 25.17 17.06 10.44
CA SER A 127 25.22 16.25 9.21
C SER A 127 24.62 16.98 8.01
N ALA A 128 23.50 17.70 8.21
CA ALA A 128 22.88 18.52 7.18
C ALA A 128 23.82 19.65 6.72
N ALA A 129 24.48 20.35 7.66
CA ALA A 129 25.42 21.42 7.38
C ALA A 129 26.64 20.93 6.58
N VAL A 130 27.22 19.77 6.96
CA VAL A 130 28.33 19.15 6.22
C VAL A 130 27.92 18.80 4.79
N LEU A 131 26.74 18.22 4.60
CA LEU A 131 26.25 17.87 3.26
C LEU A 131 25.93 19.11 2.43
N LEU A 132 25.42 20.19 3.03
CA LEU A 132 25.20 21.46 2.35
C LEU A 132 26.53 22.06 1.89
N ALA A 133 27.55 22.04 2.75
CA ALA A 133 28.91 22.51 2.43
C ALA A 133 29.54 21.67 1.30
N LEU A 134 29.37 20.35 1.31
CA LEU A 134 29.83 19.45 0.24
C LEU A 134 29.07 19.70 -1.08
N ALA A 135 27.77 19.97 -1.02
CA ALA A 135 26.97 20.32 -2.19
C ALA A 135 27.40 21.67 -2.78
N TRP A 136 27.70 22.65 -1.92
CA TRP A 136 28.17 23.98 -2.30
C TRP A 136 29.57 23.95 -2.91
N ARG A 137 30.52 23.20 -2.31
CA ARG A 137 31.87 22.98 -2.89
C ARG A 137 31.81 22.31 -4.26
N ARG A 138 30.86 21.38 -4.47
CA ARG A 138 30.64 20.71 -5.77
C ARG A 138 29.88 21.57 -6.78
N LYS A 139 29.36 22.75 -6.41
CA LYS A 139 28.73 23.71 -7.33
C LYS A 139 29.74 24.23 -8.38
N LYS A 140 31.03 24.22 -8.05
CA LYS A 140 32.13 24.60 -8.96
C LYS A 140 32.53 23.53 -10.00
N GLY A 141 32.17 22.25 -9.82
CA GLY A 141 32.46 21.17 -10.79
C GLY A 141 31.20 20.59 -11.43
N GLY A 142 31.02 20.76 -12.75
CA GLY A 142 29.77 20.63 -13.53
C GLY A 142 28.99 19.29 -13.56
N ARG A 143 28.97 18.46 -12.51
CA ARG A 143 28.15 17.22 -12.47
C ARG A 143 26.77 17.43 -11.83
N GLN A 144 25.75 17.67 -12.66
CA GLN A 144 24.37 18.00 -12.26
C GLN A 144 23.61 16.86 -11.54
N ARG A 145 23.88 15.59 -11.87
CA ARG A 145 23.11 14.41 -11.36
C ARG A 145 23.41 14.04 -9.91
N ARG A 146 24.64 14.25 -9.41
CA ARG A 146 25.01 14.01 -8.00
C ARG A 146 24.56 15.15 -7.07
N ARG A 147 24.32 16.35 -7.61
CA ARG A 147 23.82 17.51 -6.85
C ARG A 147 22.40 17.29 -6.34
N SER A 148 21.51 16.77 -7.18
CA SER A 148 20.11 16.56 -6.80
C SER A 148 19.92 15.56 -5.66
N PHE A 149 20.83 14.60 -5.48
CA PHE A 149 20.77 13.62 -4.40
C PHE A 149 21.25 14.21 -3.05
N LEU A 150 22.36 14.95 -3.08
CA LEU A 150 22.89 15.63 -1.89
C LEU A 150 21.90 16.67 -1.37
N THR A 151 21.31 17.48 -2.26
CA THR A 151 20.32 18.49 -1.85
C THR A 151 19.05 17.86 -1.27
N THR A 152 18.58 16.73 -1.82
CA THR A 152 17.43 16.02 -1.25
C THR A 152 17.75 15.42 0.11
N LEU A 153 18.97 14.90 0.30
CA LEU A 153 19.42 14.35 1.58
C LEU A 153 19.60 15.44 2.63
N THR A 154 20.12 16.62 2.26
CA THR A 154 20.21 17.75 3.18
C THR A 154 18.83 18.22 3.62
N ALA A 155 17.89 18.38 2.68
CA ALA A 155 16.50 18.71 3.02
C ALA A 155 15.87 17.63 3.93
N ALA A 156 16.18 16.36 3.68
CA ALA A 156 15.75 15.24 4.53
C ALA A 156 16.17 15.42 6.00
N LEU A 157 17.45 15.74 6.20
CA LEU A 157 18.04 15.87 7.53
C LEU A 157 17.53 17.13 8.24
N MET A 158 17.31 18.24 7.51
CA MET A 158 16.72 19.44 8.12
C MET A 158 15.26 19.20 8.55
N LEU A 159 14.47 18.49 7.74
CA LEU A 159 13.09 18.12 8.12
C LEU A 159 13.08 17.14 9.30
N ALA A 160 13.99 16.17 9.32
CA ALA A 160 14.15 15.26 10.46
C ALA A 160 14.59 16.01 11.73
N ALA A 161 15.49 16.99 11.61
CA ALA A 161 15.88 17.85 12.73
C ALA A 161 14.72 18.73 13.22
N ALA A 162 13.88 19.26 12.33
CA ALA A 162 12.68 19.98 12.75
C ALA A 162 11.72 19.07 13.54
N ALA A 163 11.52 17.83 13.07
CA ALA A 163 10.71 16.84 13.77
C ALA A 163 11.29 16.45 15.14
N THR A 164 12.60 16.21 15.24
CA THR A 164 13.23 15.91 16.54
C THR A 164 13.16 17.09 17.51
N ALA A 165 13.32 18.33 17.03
CA ALA A 165 13.17 19.52 17.87
C ALA A 165 11.75 19.63 18.43
N HIS A 166 10.73 19.36 17.61
CA HIS A 166 9.34 19.39 18.04
C HIS A 166 9.04 18.27 19.05
N SER A 167 9.51 17.05 18.80
CA SER A 167 9.43 15.94 19.77
C SER A 167 10.22 16.22 21.06
N ALA A 168 11.35 16.91 20.99
CA ALA A 168 12.15 17.33 22.15
C ALA A 168 11.40 18.33 23.01
N MET A 169 10.73 19.32 22.39
CA MET A 169 9.89 20.28 23.10
C MET A 169 8.73 19.58 23.83
N ALA A 170 8.05 18.66 23.16
CA ALA A 170 6.98 17.86 23.75
C ALA A 170 7.49 16.91 24.86
N SER A 171 8.71 16.38 24.74
CA SER A 171 9.35 15.57 25.78
C SER A 171 9.76 16.43 26.99
N ALA A 172 10.33 17.61 26.76
CA ALA A 172 10.74 18.56 27.80
C ALA A 172 9.55 19.02 28.65
N GLN A 173 8.41 19.30 28.02
CA GLN A 173 7.16 19.65 28.73
C GLN A 173 6.64 18.51 29.62
N ARG A 174 6.87 17.24 29.24
CA ARG A 174 6.50 16.07 30.06
C ARG A 174 7.44 15.87 31.24
N SER A 175 8.73 16.11 31.03
CA SER A 175 9.78 15.90 32.03
C SER A 175 10.00 17.09 32.97
N ASP A 176 9.21 18.16 32.84
CA ASP A 176 9.31 19.30 33.74
C ASP A 176 9.12 18.83 35.19
N GLY A 177 10.08 19.13 36.06
CA GLY A 177 10.24 18.46 37.36
C GLY A 177 9.02 18.55 38.26
N HIS A 178 8.26 19.66 38.16
CA HIS A 178 7.01 19.83 38.88
C HIS A 178 5.90 18.89 38.34
N MET A 179 5.79 18.77 37.02
CA MET A 179 4.80 17.92 36.37
C MET A 179 5.09 16.43 36.55
N ALA A 180 6.35 16.03 36.38
CA ALA A 180 6.79 14.66 36.61
C ALA A 180 6.53 14.22 38.07
N GLY A 181 6.72 15.13 39.03
CA GLY A 181 6.40 14.89 40.44
C GLY A 181 4.90 14.66 40.68
N LEU A 182 4.03 15.48 40.09
CA LEU A 182 2.57 15.33 40.20
C LEU A 182 2.06 14.02 39.57
N ILE A 183 2.62 13.63 38.43
CA ILE A 183 2.27 12.39 37.70
C ILE A 183 2.73 11.16 38.49
N THR A 184 4.00 11.14 38.93
CA THR A 184 4.59 10.00 39.64
C THR A 184 4.00 9.84 41.04
N GLY A 185 3.75 10.95 41.73
CA GLY A 185 3.11 10.98 43.05
C GLY A 185 1.61 10.66 43.05
N ARG A 186 1.00 10.41 41.89
CA ARG A 186 -0.45 10.16 41.71
C ARG A 186 -1.34 11.21 42.39
N ALA A 187 -0.93 12.48 42.28
CA ALA A 187 -1.59 13.58 42.96
C ALA A 187 -3.06 13.72 42.52
N SER A 188 -3.91 14.13 43.44
CA SER A 188 -5.29 14.52 43.13
C SER A 188 -5.28 15.98 42.68
N ILE A 189 -5.78 16.22 41.48
CA ILE A 189 -5.73 17.54 40.83
C ILE A 189 -7.10 17.97 40.35
N VAL A 190 -7.27 19.28 40.20
CA VAL A 190 -8.35 19.89 39.42
C VAL A 190 -7.75 20.32 38.08
N ALA A 191 -8.22 19.72 36.99
CA ALA A 191 -7.75 20.04 35.65
C ALA A 191 -8.84 20.78 34.88
N GLU A 192 -8.47 21.87 34.20
CA GLU A 192 -9.27 22.43 33.14
C GLU A 192 -8.72 21.90 31.82
N ALA A 193 -9.54 21.12 31.12
CA ALA A 193 -9.14 20.39 29.94
C ALA A 193 -10.09 20.67 28.78
N GLU A 194 -9.52 20.84 27.61
CA GLU A 194 -10.25 20.93 26.36
C GLU A 194 -10.33 19.54 25.73
N LEU A 195 -11.54 19.07 25.44
CA LEU A 195 -11.75 17.75 24.85
C LEU A 195 -11.34 17.76 23.38
N THR A 196 -10.42 16.89 22.98
CA THR A 196 -9.92 16.83 21.59
C THR A 196 -10.43 15.62 20.81
N GLY A 197 -10.91 14.58 21.50
CA GLY A 197 -11.49 13.39 20.88
C GLY A 197 -12.94 13.14 21.28
N ALA A 198 -13.64 12.32 20.49
CA ALA A 198 -14.93 11.78 20.88
C ALA A 198 -14.76 10.72 21.99
N PRO A 199 -15.73 10.61 22.92
CA PRO A 199 -15.67 9.64 24.01
C PRO A 199 -15.75 8.22 23.47
N ARG A 200 -14.85 7.34 23.93
CA ARG A 200 -14.81 5.92 23.56
C ARG A 200 -15.08 5.05 24.77
N ALA A 201 -16.02 4.11 24.66
CA ALA A 201 -16.28 3.13 25.69
C ALA A 201 -15.07 2.18 25.85
N LEU A 202 -14.61 2.01 27.07
CA LEU A 202 -13.59 1.03 27.43
C LEU A 202 -14.31 -0.27 27.79
N LYS A 203 -14.04 -1.32 27.00
CA LYS A 203 -14.60 -2.67 27.18
C LYS A 203 -13.92 -3.44 28.34
N THR A 204 -12.81 -2.93 28.88
CA THR A 204 -12.08 -3.56 29.99
C THR A 204 -12.55 -2.98 31.35
N PRO A 205 -13.06 -3.81 32.28
CA PRO A 205 -13.43 -3.36 33.62
C PRO A 205 -12.23 -2.73 34.33
N GLY A 206 -12.44 -1.58 34.96
CA GLY A 206 -11.39 -0.94 35.76
C GLY A 206 -11.08 -1.73 37.04
N PRO A 207 -9.96 -1.42 37.73
CA PRO A 207 -9.62 -2.00 39.04
C PRO A 207 -10.71 -1.81 40.12
N SER A 208 -11.69 -0.93 39.87
CA SER A 208 -12.81 -0.62 40.74
C SER A 208 -14.11 -1.37 40.39
N GLY A 209 -14.08 -2.37 39.50
CA GLY A 209 -15.23 -3.23 39.18
C GLY A 209 -16.40 -2.56 38.43
N ARG A 210 -16.27 -1.29 38.00
CA ARG A 210 -17.28 -0.63 37.16
C ARG A 210 -17.16 -1.09 35.71
N ALA A 211 -18.25 -1.61 35.16
CA ALA A 211 -18.31 -2.23 33.84
C ALA A 211 -18.23 -1.23 32.68
N GLU A 212 -18.69 0.01 32.87
CA GLU A 212 -18.71 1.03 31.82
C GLU A 212 -17.83 2.23 32.18
N ARG A 213 -16.67 2.33 31.53
CA ARG A 213 -15.79 3.50 31.62
C ARG A 213 -15.65 4.11 30.24
N TRP A 214 -15.55 5.43 30.20
CA TRP A 214 -15.35 6.16 28.96
C TRP A 214 -13.96 6.81 28.98
N MET A 215 -13.28 6.72 27.84
CA MET A 215 -12.00 7.32 27.58
C MET A 215 -12.18 8.51 26.64
N VAL A 216 -11.69 9.68 27.03
CA VAL A 216 -11.73 10.88 26.20
C VAL A 216 -10.34 11.49 26.12
N ALA A 217 -9.85 11.72 24.90
CA ALA A 217 -8.62 12.46 24.69
C ALA A 217 -8.89 13.95 24.96
N ALA A 218 -8.01 14.58 25.74
CA ALA A 218 -8.12 15.98 26.10
C ALA A 218 -6.74 16.64 26.19
N VAL A 219 -6.70 17.96 26.10
CA VAL A 219 -5.51 18.75 26.41
C VAL A 219 -5.82 19.53 27.67
N ALA A 220 -5.16 19.18 28.78
CA ALA A 220 -5.19 20.00 29.98
C ALA A 220 -4.51 21.34 29.64
N ARG A 221 -5.18 22.45 29.97
CA ARG A 221 -4.68 23.83 29.82
C ARG A 221 -4.18 24.38 31.15
N SER A 222 -4.88 24.02 32.24
CA SER A 222 -4.49 24.38 33.59
C SER A 222 -4.66 23.19 34.54
N LEU A 223 -3.72 23.05 35.47
CA LEU A 223 -3.69 21.98 36.47
C LEU A 223 -3.53 22.65 37.83
N THR A 224 -4.45 22.38 38.75
CA THR A 224 -4.41 22.91 40.11
C THR A 224 -4.14 21.79 41.10
N SER A 225 -3.07 21.92 41.88
CA SER A 225 -2.68 20.96 42.93
C SER A 225 -2.21 21.73 44.17
N GLY A 226 -2.77 21.43 45.34
CA GLY A 226 -2.37 22.07 46.60
C GLY A 226 -2.44 23.61 46.59
N GLY A 227 -3.41 24.19 45.89
CA GLY A 227 -3.59 25.65 45.77
C GLY A 227 -2.68 26.35 44.74
N LYS A 228 -1.75 25.64 44.09
CA LYS A 228 -0.94 26.19 42.98
C LYS A 228 -1.57 25.83 41.64
N VAL A 229 -1.71 26.84 40.78
CA VAL A 229 -2.19 26.69 39.40
C VAL A 229 -0.99 26.66 38.47
N THR A 230 -0.83 25.57 37.73
CA THR A 230 0.19 25.42 36.69
C THR A 230 -0.49 25.49 35.33
N GLN A 231 -0.07 26.45 34.50
CA GLN A 231 -0.48 26.55 33.11
C GLN A 231 0.41 25.63 32.28
N ALA A 232 -0.19 24.65 31.61
CA ALA A 232 0.53 23.71 30.77
C ALA A 232 -0.40 23.24 29.66
N ARG A 233 0.12 22.98 28.45
CA ARG A 233 -0.62 22.27 27.40
C ARG A 233 -0.23 20.80 27.42
N LEU A 234 -0.92 20.03 28.25
CA LEU A 234 -0.57 18.64 28.49
C LEU A 234 -1.60 17.71 27.83
N PRO A 235 -1.21 16.89 26.82
CA PRO A 235 -2.11 15.89 26.27
C PRO A 235 -2.38 14.82 27.33
N VAL A 236 -3.63 14.69 27.75
CA VAL A 236 -4.08 13.76 28.79
C VAL A 236 -5.22 12.90 28.29
N VAL A 237 -5.27 11.67 28.78
CA VAL A 237 -6.42 10.79 28.57
C VAL A 237 -7.28 10.81 29.83
N ILE A 238 -8.51 11.30 29.71
CA ILE A 238 -9.44 11.29 30.84
C ILE A 238 -10.23 9.99 30.81
N VAL A 239 -10.19 9.26 31.91
CA VAL A 239 -10.95 8.01 32.10
C VAL A 239 -12.01 8.26 33.17
N GLY A 240 -13.27 8.31 32.75
CA GLY A 240 -14.42 8.59 33.60
C GLY A 240 -15.48 7.48 33.58
N GLY A 241 -16.56 7.69 34.34
CA GLY A 241 -17.76 6.83 34.31
C GLY A 241 -18.72 7.20 33.18
N GLN A 242 -19.96 6.72 33.25
CA GLN A 242 -21.00 6.90 32.22
C GLN A 242 -21.30 8.37 31.87
N GLU A 243 -21.15 9.29 32.83
CA GLU A 243 -21.31 10.74 32.66
C GLU A 243 -20.48 11.33 31.49
N TRP A 244 -19.40 10.64 31.12
CA TRP A 244 -18.49 11.08 30.06
C TRP A 244 -18.92 10.66 28.65
N GLN A 245 -19.99 9.87 28.52
CA GLN A 245 -20.56 9.46 27.22
C GLN A 245 -20.99 10.67 26.37
N HIS A 246 -21.47 11.74 27.01
CA HIS A 246 -22.01 12.93 26.35
C HIS A 246 -20.99 14.07 26.22
N ALA A 247 -19.72 13.80 26.54
CA ALA A 247 -18.66 14.79 26.50
C ALA A 247 -18.31 15.13 25.04
N GLY A 248 -18.54 16.38 24.62
CA GLY A 248 -18.38 16.80 23.23
C GLY A 248 -16.97 17.30 22.92
N THR A 249 -16.45 16.99 21.73
CA THR A 249 -15.18 17.53 21.24
C THR A 249 -15.22 19.07 21.18
N GLY A 250 -14.11 19.72 21.55
CA GLY A 250 -13.94 21.17 21.63
C GLY A 250 -14.45 21.80 22.94
N GLN A 251 -15.11 21.04 23.81
CA GLN A 251 -15.64 21.59 25.07
C GLN A 251 -14.52 21.82 26.07
N LEU A 252 -14.56 22.98 26.75
CA LEU A 252 -13.69 23.25 27.89
C LEU A 252 -14.40 22.77 29.16
N ILE A 253 -13.81 21.80 29.83
CA ILE A 253 -14.37 21.16 31.02
C ILE A 253 -13.44 21.31 32.21
N ARG A 254 -14.02 21.36 33.41
CA ARG A 254 -13.34 21.19 34.68
C ARG A 254 -13.61 19.80 35.22
N VAL A 255 -12.55 19.10 35.59
CA VAL A 255 -12.62 17.75 36.13
C VAL A 255 -11.66 17.60 37.31
N THR A 256 -12.09 16.87 38.33
CA THR A 256 -11.21 16.46 39.42
C THR A 256 -10.84 14.98 39.26
N GLY A 257 -9.59 14.66 39.51
CA GLY A 257 -9.13 13.29 39.34
C GLY A 257 -7.69 13.07 39.78
N LYS A 258 -7.31 11.81 39.83
CA LYS A 258 -5.92 11.41 40.09
C LYS A 258 -5.16 11.30 38.79
N LEU A 259 -4.02 11.96 38.71
CA LEU A 259 -3.13 11.87 37.57
C LEU A 259 -2.28 10.60 37.70
N ARG A 260 -2.07 9.87 36.61
CA ARG A 260 -1.24 8.66 36.58
C ARG A 260 -0.26 8.72 35.41
N PRO A 261 0.92 8.11 35.56
CA PRO A 261 1.84 7.97 34.44
C PRO A 261 1.17 7.13 33.33
N PRO A 262 1.39 7.48 32.06
CA PRO A 262 0.94 6.68 30.93
C PRO A 262 1.77 5.38 30.86
N ASP A 263 1.24 4.36 30.20
CA ASP A 263 2.02 3.16 29.86
C ASP A 263 3.19 3.56 28.94
N ALA A 264 4.32 2.85 29.04
CA ALA A 264 5.49 3.11 28.20
C ALA A 264 5.15 3.08 26.70
N GLY A 265 5.59 4.10 25.96
CA GLY A 265 5.37 4.21 24.51
C GLY A 265 4.08 4.92 24.08
N ARG A 266 3.22 5.34 25.02
CA ARG A 266 2.06 6.19 24.73
C ARG A 266 2.45 7.65 24.49
N VAL A 267 1.67 8.35 23.66
CA VAL A 267 1.90 9.78 23.31
C VAL A 267 1.40 10.69 24.42
N GLU A 268 0.34 10.26 25.08
CA GLU A 268 -0.32 11.04 26.11
C GLU A 268 0.60 11.15 27.31
N ALA A 269 0.73 12.36 27.84
CA ALA A 269 1.65 12.66 28.91
C ALA A 269 1.18 12.11 30.26
N ALA A 270 -0.14 11.92 30.43
CA ALA A 270 -0.72 11.35 31.64
C ALA A 270 -2.14 10.80 31.41
N ILE A 271 -2.56 9.89 32.29
CA ILE A 271 -3.93 9.41 32.39
C ILE A 271 -4.58 10.07 33.61
N LEU A 272 -5.66 10.81 33.40
CA LEU A 272 -6.46 11.40 34.48
C LEU A 272 -7.65 10.48 34.76
N THR A 273 -7.64 9.78 35.90
CA THR A 273 -8.82 9.04 36.35
C THR A 273 -9.79 10.01 37.03
N ALA A 274 -10.87 10.35 36.33
CA ALA A 274 -11.87 11.30 36.79
C ALA A 274 -12.63 10.73 38.00
N SER A 275 -12.72 11.55 39.06
CA SER A 275 -13.53 11.29 40.25
C SER A 275 -14.82 12.09 40.25
N SER A 276 -14.90 13.16 39.45
CA SER A 276 -16.11 13.97 39.24
C SER A 276 -16.69 13.79 37.82
N PRO A 277 -17.98 14.09 37.62
CA PRO A 277 -18.52 14.34 36.29
C PRO A 277 -17.85 15.57 35.64
N PRO A 278 -17.89 15.69 34.30
CA PRO A 278 -17.34 16.84 33.60
C PRO A 278 -18.20 18.09 33.83
N VAL A 279 -17.63 19.12 34.47
CA VAL A 279 -18.29 20.42 34.63
C VAL A 279 -17.94 21.29 33.44
N ARG A 280 -18.93 21.65 32.61
CA ARG A 280 -18.71 22.49 31.42
C ARG A 280 -18.40 23.93 31.84
N LEU A 281 -17.21 24.42 31.47
CA LEU A 281 -16.79 25.80 31.70
C LEU A 281 -17.11 26.70 30.50
N ALA A 282 -16.92 26.17 29.28
CA ALA A 282 -17.28 26.86 28.06
C ALA A 282 -17.80 25.86 27.02
N ALA A 283 -18.81 26.29 26.26
CA ALA A 283 -19.26 25.56 25.09
C ALA A 283 -18.13 25.55 24.04
N ALA A 284 -18.03 24.46 23.27
CA ALA A 284 -17.14 24.43 22.12
C ALA A 284 -17.58 25.48 21.08
N GLN A 285 -16.66 25.99 20.27
CA GLN A 285 -17.01 26.95 19.22
C GLN A 285 -18.04 26.33 18.25
N ASP A 286 -18.96 27.14 17.71
CA ASP A 286 -20.10 26.63 16.93
C ASP A 286 -19.68 25.73 15.76
N TRP A 287 -18.58 26.06 15.08
CA TRP A 287 -18.03 25.25 13.97
C TRP A 287 -17.46 23.89 14.42
N GLN A 288 -17.11 23.72 15.70
CA GLN A 288 -16.65 22.46 16.28
C GLN A 288 -17.84 21.58 16.71
N GLN A 289 -18.99 22.18 17.04
CA GLN A 289 -20.21 21.46 17.42
C GLN A 289 -21.12 21.12 16.23
N ALA A 290 -21.09 21.95 15.18
CA ALA A 290 -21.87 21.76 13.97
C ALA A 290 -21.78 20.34 13.36
N PRO A 291 -20.61 19.69 13.26
CA PRO A 291 -20.51 18.33 12.71
C PRO A 291 -21.29 17.32 13.55
N ALA A 292 -21.13 17.38 14.88
CA ALA A 292 -21.81 16.49 15.81
C ALA A 292 -23.33 16.74 15.83
N ALA A 293 -23.76 18.01 15.72
CA ALA A 293 -25.17 18.37 15.62
C ALA A 293 -25.79 17.86 14.31
N LEU A 294 -25.12 18.05 13.16
CA LEU A 294 -25.53 17.53 11.86
C LEU A 294 -25.58 16.00 11.86
N GLY A 295 -24.59 15.34 12.46
CA GLY A 295 -24.57 13.89 12.64
C GLY A 295 -25.80 13.38 13.41
N ARG A 296 -26.13 14.01 14.53
CA ARG A 296 -27.33 13.66 15.33
C ARG A 296 -28.62 13.90 14.56
N GLN A 297 -28.74 15.02 13.85
CA GLN A 297 -29.91 15.30 13.01
C GLN A 297 -30.07 14.27 11.89
N PHE A 298 -28.97 13.93 11.21
CA PHE A 298 -28.97 12.90 10.17
C PHE A 298 -29.33 11.52 10.74
N ALA A 299 -28.77 11.14 11.88
CA ALA A 299 -29.11 9.88 12.58
C ALA A 299 -30.59 9.83 12.96
N SER A 300 -31.16 10.94 13.44
CA SER A 300 -32.60 11.04 13.74
C SER A 300 -33.47 10.91 12.49
N ALA A 301 -33.04 11.50 11.37
CA ALA A 301 -33.74 11.41 10.08
C ALA A 301 -33.66 10.01 9.45
N ALA A 302 -32.66 9.22 9.85
CA ALA A 302 -32.44 7.83 9.46
C ALA A 302 -33.11 6.81 10.41
N ALA A 303 -33.80 7.26 11.47
CA ALA A 303 -34.31 6.39 12.53
C ALA A 303 -35.37 5.36 12.08
N TRP A 304 -36.05 5.62 10.96
CA TRP A 304 -37.06 4.73 10.37
C TRP A 304 -36.47 3.58 9.55
N LEU A 305 -35.16 3.59 9.28
CA LEU A 305 -34.47 2.51 8.56
C LEU A 305 -34.42 1.21 9.38
N PRO A 306 -34.17 0.05 8.72
CA PRO A 306 -33.93 -1.21 9.41
C PRO A 306 -32.80 -1.11 10.44
N PRO A 307 -32.80 -1.96 11.50
CA PRO A 307 -31.91 -1.81 12.65
C PRO A 307 -30.41 -1.71 12.29
N ASP A 308 -29.96 -2.57 11.38
CA ASP A 308 -28.56 -2.59 10.92
C ASP A 308 -28.19 -1.33 10.13
N ALA A 309 -29.06 -0.87 9.21
CA ALA A 309 -28.82 0.34 8.42
C ALA A 309 -28.90 1.62 9.25
N ARG A 310 -29.82 1.68 10.21
CA ARG A 310 -29.99 2.81 11.14
C ARG A 310 -28.72 3.10 11.94
N GLY A 311 -27.98 2.06 12.33
CA GLY A 311 -26.69 2.20 13.02
C GLY A 311 -25.50 2.41 12.07
N LEU A 312 -25.47 1.68 10.95
CA LEU A 312 -24.33 1.68 10.04
C LEU A 312 -24.27 2.93 9.14
N LEU A 313 -25.40 3.44 8.66
CA LEU A 313 -25.45 4.57 7.73
C LEU A 313 -24.90 5.87 8.33
N PRO A 314 -25.30 6.31 9.54
CA PRO A 314 -24.68 7.48 10.20
C PRO A 314 -23.18 7.29 10.42
N GLY A 315 -22.74 6.09 10.82
CA GLY A 315 -21.31 5.78 10.99
C GLY A 315 -20.52 5.94 9.68
N MET A 316 -21.05 5.41 8.57
CA MET A 316 -20.43 5.49 7.25
C MET A 316 -20.35 6.92 6.69
N VAL A 317 -21.32 7.78 7.02
CA VAL A 317 -21.49 9.10 6.39
C VAL A 317 -20.97 10.23 7.27
N THR A 318 -21.38 10.27 8.53
CA THR A 318 -21.07 11.35 9.49
C THR A 318 -20.06 10.93 10.56
N GLY A 319 -19.70 9.64 10.62
CA GLY A 319 -18.75 9.13 11.61
C GLY A 319 -19.36 8.83 12.97
N ASP A 320 -20.68 8.94 13.10
CA ASP A 320 -21.39 8.62 14.34
C ASP A 320 -21.65 7.11 14.45
N THR A 321 -20.81 6.43 15.23
CA THR A 321 -20.94 4.99 15.48
C THR A 321 -21.83 4.64 16.66
N GLY A 322 -22.46 5.63 17.33
CA GLY A 322 -23.23 5.41 18.55
C GLY A 322 -24.48 4.54 18.36
N GLY A 323 -25.01 4.47 17.15
CA GLY A 323 -26.17 3.64 16.80
C GLY A 323 -25.85 2.20 16.35
N LEU A 324 -24.58 1.81 16.25
CA LEU A 324 -24.18 0.50 15.74
C LEU A 324 -24.38 -0.59 16.81
N SER A 325 -25.10 -1.66 16.49
CA SER A 325 -25.29 -2.78 17.41
C SER A 325 -23.99 -3.57 17.63
N GLU A 326 -23.78 -4.08 18.85
CA GLU A 326 -22.57 -4.84 19.18
C GLU A 326 -22.40 -6.11 18.33
N GLU A 327 -23.51 -6.75 17.97
CA GLU A 327 -23.51 -7.90 17.06
C GLU A 327 -22.98 -7.53 15.67
N LEU A 328 -23.45 -6.40 15.11
CA LEU A 328 -23.00 -5.95 13.79
C LEU A 328 -21.56 -5.45 13.84
N GLU A 329 -21.17 -4.75 14.90
CA GLU A 329 -19.77 -4.36 15.14
C GLU A 329 -18.86 -5.60 15.14
N THR A 330 -19.27 -6.65 15.85
CA THR A 330 -18.55 -7.92 15.94
C THR A 330 -18.49 -8.63 14.59
N ALA A 331 -19.62 -8.72 13.86
CA ALA A 331 -19.65 -9.30 12.52
C ALA A 331 -18.70 -8.56 11.57
N MET A 332 -18.76 -7.23 11.54
CA MET A 332 -17.87 -6.37 10.73
C MET A 332 -16.40 -6.56 11.11
N LYS A 333 -16.10 -6.76 12.40
CA LYS A 333 -14.76 -7.06 12.91
C LYS A 333 -14.26 -8.43 12.46
N THR A 334 -15.10 -9.45 12.54
CA THR A 334 -14.81 -10.82 12.10
C THR A 334 -14.45 -10.88 10.62
N VAL A 335 -15.17 -10.14 9.76
CA VAL A 335 -14.94 -10.13 8.31
C VAL A 335 -13.97 -9.04 7.83
N GLY A 336 -13.36 -8.27 8.74
CA GLY A 336 -12.39 -7.22 8.39
C GLY A 336 -12.97 -5.96 7.74
N LEU A 337 -14.28 -5.71 7.91
CA LEU A 337 -15.00 -4.56 7.38
C LEU A 337 -15.12 -3.38 8.38
N THR A 338 -14.46 -3.43 9.55
CA THR A 338 -14.49 -2.34 10.55
C THR A 338 -14.06 -0.98 9.99
N HIS A 339 -13.22 -0.95 8.97
CA HIS A 339 -12.83 0.31 8.31
C HIS A 339 -13.98 1.01 7.56
N LEU A 340 -15.12 0.33 7.39
CA LEU A 340 -16.35 0.88 6.83
C LEU A 340 -17.34 1.36 7.90
N THR A 341 -17.19 1.01 9.18
CA THR A 341 -18.18 1.39 10.20
C THR A 341 -18.09 2.87 10.59
N ALA A 342 -16.97 3.51 10.28
CA ALA A 342 -16.73 4.93 10.49
C ALA A 342 -16.22 5.58 9.20
N VAL A 343 -16.16 6.91 9.17
CA VAL A 343 -15.64 7.64 8.01
C VAL A 343 -14.15 7.36 7.81
N SER A 344 -13.80 6.83 6.64
CA SER A 344 -12.43 6.45 6.28
C SER A 344 -11.90 7.19 5.07
N GLY A 345 -10.62 6.97 4.75
CA GLY A 345 -9.99 7.59 3.57
C GLY A 345 -10.56 7.12 2.23
N ALA A 346 -11.20 5.95 2.19
CA ALA A 346 -11.95 5.49 1.03
C ALA A 346 -13.14 6.43 0.75
N ASN A 347 -13.87 6.85 1.79
CA ASN A 347 -14.97 7.81 1.66
C ASN A 347 -14.48 9.15 1.10
N CYS A 348 -13.36 9.66 1.62
CA CYS A 348 -12.73 10.88 1.10
C CYS A 348 -12.37 10.75 -0.38
N SER A 349 -11.83 9.60 -0.79
CA SER A 349 -11.44 9.33 -2.18
C SER A 349 -12.65 9.20 -3.11
N LEU A 350 -13.73 8.57 -2.65
CA LEU A 350 -14.99 8.44 -3.38
C LEU A 350 -15.65 9.80 -3.61
N ILE A 351 -15.76 10.62 -2.55
CA ILE A 351 -16.34 11.97 -2.63
C ILE A 351 -15.50 12.85 -3.54
N LEU A 352 -14.18 12.83 -3.37
CA LEU A 352 -13.28 13.59 -4.23
C LEU A 352 -13.40 13.17 -5.70
N GLY A 353 -13.48 11.87 -5.97
CA GLY A 353 -13.71 11.33 -7.31
C GLY A 353 -15.05 11.74 -7.90
N ALA A 354 -16.13 11.68 -7.11
CA ALA A 354 -17.46 12.10 -7.52
C ALA A 354 -17.52 13.60 -7.86
N LEU A 355 -16.91 14.46 -7.02
CA LEU A 355 -16.81 15.90 -7.26
C LEU A 355 -16.01 16.23 -8.52
N LEU A 356 -14.91 15.51 -8.76
CA LEU A 356 -14.14 15.66 -10.00
C LEU A 356 -14.94 15.24 -11.24
N LEU A 357 -15.69 14.13 -11.15
CA LEU A 357 -16.55 13.68 -12.25
C LEU A 357 -17.68 14.69 -12.53
N ALA A 358 -18.30 15.23 -11.48
CA ALA A 358 -19.32 16.28 -11.60
C ALA A 358 -18.75 17.57 -12.19
N ALA A 359 -17.56 18.02 -11.77
CA ALA A 359 -16.92 19.18 -12.37
C ALA A 359 -16.60 18.95 -13.85
N ARG A 360 -16.18 17.73 -14.21
CA ARG A 360 -15.89 17.37 -15.61
C ARG A 360 -17.14 17.21 -16.47
N SER A 361 -18.28 16.79 -15.92
CA SER A 361 -19.54 16.69 -16.68
C SER A 361 -20.03 18.08 -17.11
N VAL A 362 -19.80 19.11 -16.29
CA VAL A 362 -20.05 20.53 -16.61
C VAL A 362 -18.91 21.15 -17.45
N ARG A 363 -17.96 20.34 -17.93
CA ARG A 363 -16.83 20.74 -18.80
C ARG A 363 -15.91 21.81 -18.19
N LEU A 364 -15.77 21.86 -16.86
CA LEU A 364 -14.81 22.76 -16.21
C LEU A 364 -13.36 22.43 -16.64
N GLY A 365 -12.55 23.48 -16.76
CA GLY A 365 -11.11 23.35 -16.96
C GLY A 365 -10.43 22.60 -15.79
N ARG A 366 -9.18 22.16 -15.99
CA ARG A 366 -8.45 21.33 -15.00
C ARG A 366 -8.28 22.02 -13.64
N LEU A 367 -7.95 23.31 -13.63
CA LEU A 367 -7.75 24.10 -12.41
C LEU A 367 -9.06 24.37 -11.66
N PRO A 368 -10.14 24.90 -12.28
CA PRO A 368 -11.39 25.11 -11.57
C PRO A 368 -12.03 23.80 -11.09
N ALA A 369 -11.89 22.70 -11.85
CA ALA A 369 -12.35 21.38 -11.39
C ALA A 369 -11.58 20.90 -10.14
N ALA A 370 -10.26 21.11 -10.09
CA ALA A 370 -9.46 20.78 -8.91
C ALA A 370 -9.81 21.66 -7.71
N ALA A 371 -10.02 22.97 -7.92
CA ALA A 371 -10.44 23.89 -6.87
C ALA A 371 -11.82 23.53 -6.31
N PHE A 372 -12.79 23.23 -7.18
CA PHE A 372 -14.12 22.76 -6.79
C PHE A 372 -14.05 21.47 -5.97
N ALA A 373 -13.30 20.48 -6.44
CA ALA A 373 -13.16 19.21 -5.72
C ALA A 373 -12.43 19.38 -4.37
N LEU A 374 -11.46 20.28 -4.28
CA LEU A 374 -10.77 20.61 -3.03
C LEU A 374 -11.70 21.35 -2.05
N ALA A 375 -12.50 22.28 -2.53
CA ALA A 375 -13.49 22.99 -1.73
C ALA A 375 -14.56 22.03 -1.18
N GLY A 376 -15.09 21.15 -2.03
CA GLY A 376 -16.06 20.13 -1.61
C GLY A 376 -15.47 19.10 -0.63
N LEU A 377 -14.19 18.73 -0.80
CA LEU A 377 -13.48 17.91 0.18
C LEU A 377 -13.32 18.64 1.51
N GLY A 378 -12.97 19.94 1.51
CA GLY A 378 -12.91 20.76 2.72
C GLY A 378 -14.25 20.86 3.44
N LEU A 379 -15.34 21.05 2.69
CA LEU A 379 -16.70 21.04 3.22
C LEU A 379 -17.07 19.69 3.83
N PHE A 380 -16.69 18.58 3.19
CA PHE A 380 -16.89 17.24 3.75
C PHE A 380 -16.12 17.03 5.06
N VAL A 381 -14.86 17.48 5.14
CA VAL A 381 -14.08 17.42 6.39
C VAL A 381 -14.73 18.28 7.48
N LEU A 382 -15.25 19.46 7.13
CA LEU A 382 -15.97 20.32 8.08
C LEU A 382 -17.29 19.67 8.52
N MET A 383 -17.97 18.93 7.64
CA MET A 383 -19.24 18.27 7.94
C MET A 383 -19.08 17.04 8.86
N VAL A 384 -18.04 16.24 8.65
CA VAL A 384 -17.75 15.04 9.47
C VAL A 384 -17.00 15.41 10.75
N GLY A 385 -16.23 16.50 10.71
CA GLY A 385 -15.32 16.90 11.77
C GLY A 385 -13.89 16.42 11.54
N PRO A 386 -12.91 17.05 12.23
CA PRO A 386 -11.49 16.76 12.05
C PRO A 386 -11.09 15.46 12.79
N ASP A 387 -11.48 14.29 12.28
CA ASP A 387 -10.92 13.03 12.73
C ASP A 387 -9.53 12.82 12.13
N ALA A 388 -8.60 12.29 12.93
CA ALA A 388 -7.24 11.96 12.51
C ALA A 388 -7.21 11.13 11.21
N SER A 389 -8.17 10.23 10.99
CA SER A 389 -8.27 9.42 9.75
C SER A 389 -8.63 10.27 8.52
N VAL A 390 -9.63 11.14 8.68
CA VAL A 390 -10.15 12.01 7.64
C VAL A 390 -9.11 13.04 7.23
N LEU A 391 -8.38 13.63 8.19
CA LEU A 391 -7.32 14.61 7.93
C LEU A 391 -6.16 14.04 7.08
N ARG A 392 -5.77 12.78 7.28
CA ARG A 392 -4.70 12.18 6.44
C ARG A 392 -5.20 11.97 5.02
N ALA A 393 -6.41 11.45 4.90
CA ALA A 393 -7.01 11.18 3.61
C ALA A 393 -7.25 12.47 2.81
N SER A 394 -7.70 13.53 3.49
CA SER A 394 -7.91 14.83 2.85
C SER A 394 -6.59 15.47 2.41
N LEU A 395 -5.53 15.39 3.21
CA LEU A 395 -4.21 15.86 2.78
C LEU A 395 -3.67 15.07 1.59
N MET A 396 -3.75 13.73 1.63
CA MET A 396 -3.33 12.89 0.50
C MET A 396 -4.13 13.21 -0.76
N GLY A 397 -5.45 13.40 -0.63
CA GLY A 397 -6.35 13.82 -1.71
C GLY A 397 -5.99 15.19 -2.28
N ALA A 398 -5.70 16.17 -1.43
CA ALA A 398 -5.29 17.51 -1.82
C ALA A 398 -3.95 17.51 -2.58
N ILE A 399 -2.96 16.74 -2.10
CA ILE A 399 -1.67 16.58 -2.79
C ILE A 399 -1.87 15.90 -4.14
N ALA A 400 -2.69 14.85 -4.21
CA ALA A 400 -3.01 14.15 -5.45
C ALA A 400 -3.72 15.06 -6.47
N LEU A 401 -4.65 15.90 -6.01
CA LEU A 401 -5.31 16.92 -6.82
C LEU A 401 -4.33 17.96 -7.35
N ALA A 402 -3.48 18.52 -6.49
CA ALA A 402 -2.48 19.51 -6.89
C ALA A 402 -1.53 18.93 -7.96
N SER A 403 -1.16 17.66 -7.83
CA SER A 403 -0.39 16.94 -8.83
C SER A 403 -1.12 16.79 -10.17
N LEU A 404 -2.41 16.42 -10.12
CA LEU A 404 -3.23 16.25 -11.31
C LEU A 404 -3.43 17.58 -12.03
N ALA A 405 -3.67 18.65 -11.28
CA ALA A 405 -3.76 20.03 -11.76
C ALA A 405 -2.45 20.49 -12.42
N GLY A 406 -1.30 20.18 -11.81
CA GLY A 406 0.02 20.48 -12.34
C GLY A 406 0.50 19.57 -13.48
N GLY A 407 -0.34 18.66 -13.99
CA GLY A 407 -0.03 17.77 -15.12
C GLY A 407 1.02 16.68 -14.82
N ARG A 408 1.48 16.58 -13.56
CA ARG A 408 2.56 15.65 -13.14
C ARG A 408 1.98 14.36 -12.57
N GLY A 409 1.22 13.62 -13.38
CA GLY A 409 0.64 12.34 -12.96
C GLY A 409 1.67 11.22 -12.77
N GLY A 410 1.50 10.39 -11.74
CA GLY A 410 2.25 9.13 -11.59
C GLY A 410 3.34 9.06 -10.53
N ARG A 411 3.41 10.04 -9.61
CA ARG A 411 4.35 10.04 -8.47
C ARG A 411 3.66 9.67 -7.14
N GLY A 412 2.82 8.64 -7.14
CA GLY A 412 2.04 8.24 -5.96
C GLY A 412 2.89 8.06 -4.70
N LEU A 413 4.05 7.42 -4.82
CA LEU A 413 4.96 7.22 -3.69
C LEU A 413 5.53 8.54 -3.15
N SER A 414 5.90 9.47 -4.03
CA SER A 414 6.43 10.78 -3.62
C SER A 414 5.39 11.61 -2.86
N PHE A 415 4.12 11.52 -3.26
CA PHE A 415 3.01 12.17 -2.56
C PHE A 415 2.72 11.53 -1.22
N LEU A 416 2.81 10.20 -1.13
CA LEU A 416 2.73 9.50 0.15
C LEU A 416 3.83 9.98 1.11
N CYS A 417 5.09 10.05 0.65
CA CYS A 417 6.19 10.56 1.47
C CYS A 417 5.98 12.01 1.89
N LEU A 418 5.49 12.88 0.99
CA LEU A 418 5.20 14.28 1.32
C LEU A 418 4.08 14.40 2.36
N ALA A 419 3.02 13.60 2.23
CA ALA A 419 1.93 13.56 3.19
C ALA A 419 2.40 13.08 4.57
N VAL A 420 3.23 12.04 4.62
CA VAL A 420 3.83 11.52 5.88
C VAL A 420 4.67 12.59 6.56
N ILE A 421 5.56 13.26 5.81
CA ILE A 421 6.40 14.34 6.35
C ILE A 421 5.52 15.49 6.88
N GLY A 422 4.54 15.94 6.09
CA GLY A 422 3.66 17.03 6.47
C GLY A 422 2.86 16.74 7.74
N LEU A 423 2.25 15.55 7.83
CA LEU A 423 1.47 15.15 9.01
C LEU A 423 2.33 15.07 10.26
N LEU A 424 3.50 14.44 10.17
CA LEU A 424 4.39 14.25 11.32
C LEU A 424 5.04 15.55 11.81
N LEU A 425 5.17 16.56 10.94
CA LEU A 425 5.62 17.89 11.34
C LEU A 425 4.50 18.73 11.99
N ILE A 426 3.24 18.49 11.61
CA ILE A 426 2.08 19.16 12.23
C ILE A 426 1.76 18.53 13.59
N ASP A 427 1.75 17.20 13.66
CA ASP A 427 1.48 16.45 14.87
C ASP A 427 2.43 15.23 14.96
N PRO A 428 3.46 15.28 15.81
CA PRO A 428 4.43 14.20 15.97
C PRO A 428 3.80 12.99 16.66
N GLY A 429 2.70 13.17 17.39
CA GLY A 429 1.96 12.09 18.05
C GLY A 429 1.39 11.07 17.05
N LEU A 430 1.18 11.47 15.80
CA LEU A 430 0.72 10.57 14.76
C LEU A 430 1.71 9.44 14.47
N GLY A 431 3.00 9.65 14.71
CA GLY A 431 4.07 8.69 14.39
C GLY A 431 3.97 7.36 15.14
N THR A 432 3.38 7.34 16.34
CA THR A 432 3.13 6.12 17.13
C THR A 432 1.71 5.60 16.99
N SER A 433 0.81 6.35 16.32
CA SER A 433 -0.58 5.94 16.19
C SER A 433 -0.73 4.78 15.21
N PHE A 434 -1.33 3.68 15.65
CA PHE A 434 -1.57 2.52 14.80
C PHE A 434 -2.43 2.88 13.57
N GLY A 435 -3.41 3.79 13.73
CA GLY A 435 -4.25 4.25 12.63
C GLY A 435 -3.47 4.96 11.51
N PHE A 436 -2.46 5.79 11.87
CA PHE A 436 -1.58 6.41 10.88
C PHE A 436 -0.72 5.37 10.18
N LEU A 437 -0.10 4.45 10.94
CA LEU A 437 0.70 3.35 10.39
C LEU A 437 -0.11 2.51 9.40
N LEU A 438 -1.29 2.04 9.79
CA LEU A 438 -2.21 1.28 8.94
C LEU A 438 -2.59 2.04 7.67
N SER A 439 -2.87 3.34 7.77
CA SER A 439 -3.20 4.18 6.61
C SER A 439 -2.04 4.32 5.62
N VAL A 440 -0.83 4.54 6.11
CA VAL A 440 0.37 4.68 5.27
C VAL A 440 0.75 3.36 4.62
N VAL A 441 0.72 2.26 5.38
CA VAL A 441 1.02 0.91 4.92
C VAL A 441 -0.02 0.42 3.90
N ALA A 442 -1.32 0.68 4.13
CA ALA A 442 -2.38 0.38 3.15
C ALA A 442 -2.14 1.12 1.83
N THR A 443 -1.89 2.43 1.90
CA THR A 443 -1.66 3.27 0.72
C THR A 443 -0.39 2.84 -0.03
N LEU A 444 0.67 2.50 0.70
CA LEU A 444 1.90 1.96 0.14
C LEU A 444 1.63 0.64 -0.60
N GLY A 445 0.86 -0.27 0.01
CA GLY A 445 0.43 -1.52 -0.59
C GLY A 445 -0.31 -1.30 -1.91
N ILE A 446 -1.29 -0.39 -1.92
CA ILE A 446 -2.07 -0.07 -3.13
C ILE A 446 -1.16 0.53 -4.23
N ILE A 447 -0.23 1.42 -3.88
CA ILE A 447 0.68 2.05 -4.85
C ILE A 447 1.68 1.04 -5.42
N VAL A 448 2.22 0.15 -4.57
CA VAL A 448 3.30 -0.78 -4.92
C VAL A 448 2.81 -2.07 -5.53
N LEU A 449 1.69 -2.62 -5.05
CA LEU A 449 1.14 -3.91 -5.50
C LEU A 449 -0.10 -3.75 -6.37
N GLY A 450 -0.91 -2.70 -6.17
CA GLY A 450 -2.24 -2.61 -6.80
C GLY A 450 -2.21 -2.71 -8.32
N ARG A 451 -1.26 -2.04 -8.99
CA ARG A 451 -1.14 -2.12 -10.47
C ARG A 451 -0.74 -3.51 -10.96
N GLN A 452 0.12 -4.19 -10.21
CA GLN A 452 0.61 -5.53 -10.51
C GLN A 452 -0.53 -6.53 -10.34
N ILE A 453 -1.26 -6.46 -9.23
CA ILE A 453 -2.42 -7.32 -9.00
C ILE A 453 -3.50 -7.12 -10.06
N VAL A 454 -3.81 -5.88 -10.46
CA VAL A 454 -4.75 -5.64 -11.56
C VAL A 454 -4.25 -6.26 -12.88
N SER A 455 -2.95 -6.26 -13.14
CA SER A 455 -2.38 -6.85 -14.36
C SER A 455 -2.44 -8.38 -14.39
N TRP A 456 -2.61 -9.00 -13.22
CA TRP A 456 -2.72 -10.45 -13.06
C TRP A 456 -4.13 -10.97 -13.34
N ILE A 457 -5.13 -10.09 -13.21
CA ILE A 457 -6.52 -10.44 -13.45
C ILE A 457 -6.75 -10.55 -14.97
N PRO A 458 -7.41 -11.62 -15.45
CA PRO A 458 -7.68 -11.81 -16.87
C PRO A 458 -8.34 -10.59 -17.50
N ARG A 459 -7.94 -10.25 -18.74
CA ARG A 459 -8.49 -9.10 -19.49
C ARG A 459 -10.00 -9.18 -19.74
N ALA A 460 -10.60 -10.37 -19.59
CA ALA A 460 -12.04 -10.59 -19.68
C ALA A 460 -12.81 -9.90 -18.54
N ILE A 461 -12.16 -9.65 -17.40
CA ILE A 461 -12.79 -8.97 -16.26
C ILE A 461 -12.66 -7.45 -16.43
N PRO A 462 -13.76 -6.68 -16.29
CA PRO A 462 -13.72 -5.23 -16.34
C PRO A 462 -12.72 -4.63 -15.34
N ARG A 463 -12.04 -3.55 -15.74
CA ARG A 463 -10.99 -2.92 -14.92
C ARG A 463 -11.47 -2.46 -13.55
N TRP A 464 -12.74 -2.11 -13.41
CA TRP A 464 -13.33 -1.68 -12.15
C TRP A 464 -13.50 -2.85 -11.17
N MET A 465 -13.92 -4.04 -11.63
CA MET A 465 -13.95 -5.26 -10.82
C MET A 465 -12.54 -5.71 -10.44
N ALA A 466 -11.61 -5.64 -11.39
CA ALA A 466 -10.21 -5.96 -11.15
C ALA A 466 -9.59 -5.05 -10.07
N ALA A 467 -9.88 -3.74 -10.12
CA ALA A 467 -9.48 -2.80 -9.09
C ALA A 467 -10.17 -3.08 -7.75
N GLY A 468 -11.46 -3.44 -7.77
CA GLY A 468 -12.25 -3.78 -6.59
C GLY A 468 -11.70 -4.97 -5.80
N ALA A 469 -11.05 -5.94 -6.46
CA ALA A 469 -10.35 -7.04 -5.79
C ALA A 469 -8.88 -6.70 -5.47
N ALA A 470 -8.19 -6.02 -6.38
CA ALA A 470 -6.77 -5.73 -6.22
C ALA A 470 -6.46 -4.76 -5.09
N VAL A 471 -7.33 -3.77 -4.84
CA VAL A 471 -7.13 -2.76 -3.80
C VAL A 471 -7.20 -3.37 -2.40
N PRO A 472 -8.28 -4.11 -2.01
CA PRO A 472 -8.34 -4.78 -0.72
C PRO A 472 -7.22 -5.82 -0.55
N LEU A 473 -6.91 -6.60 -1.58
CA LEU A 473 -5.84 -7.59 -1.51
C LEU A 473 -4.48 -6.93 -1.24
N SER A 474 -4.17 -5.83 -1.94
CA SER A 474 -2.92 -5.08 -1.73
C SER A 474 -2.82 -4.52 -0.32
N ALA A 475 -3.93 -3.96 0.19
CA ALA A 475 -3.98 -3.40 1.54
C ALA A 475 -3.85 -4.50 2.59
N GLN A 476 -4.54 -5.62 2.43
CA GLN A 476 -4.52 -6.74 3.37
C GLN A 476 -3.13 -7.38 3.49
N LEU A 477 -2.43 -7.57 2.37
CA LEU A 477 -1.08 -8.16 2.36
C LEU A 477 -0.06 -7.31 3.13
N LEU A 478 -0.19 -5.97 3.07
CA LEU A 478 0.72 -5.08 3.77
C LEU A 478 0.28 -4.75 5.20
N CYS A 479 -1.03 -4.66 5.46
CA CYS A 479 -1.58 -4.33 6.78
C CYS A 479 -1.68 -5.54 7.71
N GLY A 480 -1.77 -6.76 7.17
CA GLY A 480 -1.98 -7.99 7.93
C GLY A 480 -1.06 -8.16 9.14
N PRO A 481 0.27 -8.00 9.00
CA PRO A 481 1.21 -8.08 10.13
C PRO A 481 0.90 -7.08 11.25
N VAL A 482 0.47 -5.86 10.90
CA VAL A 482 0.11 -4.84 11.89
C VAL A 482 -1.21 -5.20 12.56
N ILE A 483 -2.21 -5.65 11.78
CA ILE A 483 -3.53 -6.02 12.31
C ILE A 483 -3.43 -7.16 13.32
N VAL A 484 -2.62 -8.18 13.05
CA VAL A 484 -2.41 -9.33 13.96
C VAL A 484 -1.83 -8.89 15.31
N MET A 485 -1.04 -7.82 15.35
CA MET A 485 -0.53 -7.25 16.61
C MET A 485 -1.58 -6.50 17.42
N LEU A 486 -2.59 -5.91 16.77
CA LEU A 486 -3.70 -5.27 17.47
C LEU A 486 -4.78 -6.27 17.87
N GLN A 487 -4.99 -7.27 17.02
CA GLN A 487 -6.01 -8.27 17.21
C GLN A 487 -5.51 -9.62 16.68
N PRO A 488 -5.29 -10.60 17.57
CA PRO A 488 -4.71 -11.89 17.20
C PRO A 488 -5.74 -12.82 16.54
N GLN A 489 -6.30 -12.36 15.42
CA GLN A 489 -7.24 -13.11 14.60
C GLN A 489 -6.95 -12.86 13.12
N PHE A 490 -7.17 -13.88 12.29
CA PHE A 490 -7.03 -13.75 10.84
C PHE A 490 -8.40 -13.78 10.18
N ALA A 491 -8.81 -12.67 9.54
CA ALA A 491 -10.07 -12.59 8.82
C ALA A 491 -9.95 -13.29 7.44
N THR A 492 -10.21 -14.61 7.43
CA THR A 492 -10.03 -15.49 6.26
C THR A 492 -10.80 -15.00 5.04
N TYR A 493 -12.06 -14.61 5.24
CA TYR A 493 -12.95 -14.17 4.16
C TYR A 493 -12.98 -12.65 3.97
N SER A 494 -11.99 -11.91 4.50
CA SER A 494 -11.95 -10.45 4.37
C SER A 494 -11.91 -9.99 2.92
N LEU A 495 -11.13 -10.63 2.05
CA LEU A 495 -11.10 -10.31 0.63
C LEU A 495 -12.48 -10.47 -0.03
N LEU A 496 -13.17 -11.57 0.26
CA LEU A 496 -14.51 -11.86 -0.26
C LEU A 496 -15.51 -10.80 0.22
N ALA A 497 -15.53 -10.53 1.53
CA ALA A 497 -16.41 -9.52 2.11
C ALA A 497 -16.17 -8.12 1.51
N ASN A 498 -14.91 -7.72 1.34
CA ASN A 498 -14.55 -6.44 0.74
C ASN A 498 -14.98 -6.33 -0.72
N VAL A 499 -14.80 -7.39 -1.53
CA VAL A 499 -15.20 -7.40 -2.94
C VAL A 499 -16.72 -7.32 -3.08
N LEU A 500 -17.47 -8.02 -2.22
CA LEU A 500 -18.94 -7.98 -2.20
C LEU A 500 -19.48 -6.65 -1.67
N ALA A 501 -18.82 -6.04 -0.69
CA ALA A 501 -19.24 -4.75 -0.11
C ALA A 501 -18.88 -3.56 -1.01
N ALA A 502 -17.77 -3.61 -1.74
CA ALA A 502 -17.26 -2.50 -2.57
C ALA A 502 -18.32 -1.83 -3.49
N PRO A 503 -19.15 -2.55 -4.27
CA PRO A 503 -20.18 -1.92 -5.11
C PRO A 503 -21.30 -1.26 -4.31
N LEU A 504 -21.53 -1.69 -3.07
CA LEU A 504 -22.58 -1.15 -2.19
C LEU A 504 -22.10 0.12 -1.46
N VAL A 505 -20.83 0.18 -1.08
CA VAL A 505 -20.25 1.30 -0.32
C VAL A 505 -20.32 2.62 -1.09
N ALA A 506 -20.02 2.62 -2.40
CA ALA A 506 -19.99 3.87 -3.17
C ALA A 506 -21.36 4.58 -3.22
N PRO A 507 -22.49 3.91 -3.54
CA PRO A 507 -23.82 4.48 -3.38
C PRO A 507 -24.13 4.97 -1.97
N VAL A 508 -23.79 4.20 -0.93
CA VAL A 508 -24.00 4.61 0.47
C VAL A 508 -23.30 5.93 0.76
N THR A 509 -22.00 6.02 0.44
CA THR A 509 -21.20 7.20 0.73
C THR A 509 -21.71 8.41 -0.06
N ILE A 510 -21.95 8.27 -1.37
CA ILE A 510 -22.33 9.40 -2.23
C ILE A 510 -23.75 9.91 -1.90
N LEU A 511 -24.74 9.02 -1.83
CA LEU A 511 -26.13 9.40 -1.54
C LEU A 511 -26.29 9.87 -0.10
N GLY A 512 -25.64 9.18 0.84
CA GLY A 512 -25.64 9.54 2.25
C GLY A 512 -25.02 10.91 2.50
N THR A 513 -23.81 11.18 1.96
CA THR A 513 -23.19 12.51 2.13
C THR A 513 -23.96 13.63 1.42
N ALA A 514 -24.60 13.35 0.28
CA ALA A 514 -25.48 14.32 -0.37
C ALA A 514 -26.73 14.64 0.47
N ALA A 515 -27.24 13.67 1.24
CA ALA A 515 -28.42 13.85 2.08
C ALA A 515 -28.15 14.69 3.35
N VAL A 516 -26.95 14.66 3.92
CA VAL A 516 -26.62 15.37 5.18
C VAL A 516 -26.99 16.87 5.14
N PRO A 517 -26.53 17.69 4.18
CA PRO A 517 -26.92 19.10 4.13
C PRO A 517 -28.40 19.31 3.79
N LEU A 518 -29.05 18.32 3.15
CA LEU A 518 -30.47 18.40 2.80
C LEU A 518 -31.39 18.13 4.00
N VAL A 519 -30.94 17.44 5.04
CA VAL A 519 -31.75 17.20 6.24
C VAL A 519 -32.28 18.50 6.87
N PRO A 520 -31.43 19.51 7.17
CA PRO A 520 -31.92 20.78 7.73
C PRO A 520 -32.58 21.70 6.69
N LEU A 521 -32.22 21.61 5.40
CA LEU A 521 -32.68 22.54 4.37
C LEU A 521 -33.98 22.09 3.68
N LEU A 522 -34.06 20.81 3.31
CA LEU A 522 -35.09 20.21 2.45
C LEU A 522 -35.34 18.74 2.87
N PRO A 523 -35.97 18.50 4.03
CA PRO A 523 -36.11 17.15 4.60
C PRO A 523 -36.86 16.17 3.69
N TRP A 524 -37.81 16.67 2.89
CA TRP A 524 -38.56 15.88 1.91
C TRP A 524 -37.67 15.31 0.79
N LEU A 525 -36.60 16.02 0.42
CA LEU A 525 -35.62 15.55 -0.57
C LEU A 525 -34.54 14.66 0.06
N ALA A 526 -34.24 14.89 1.34
CA ALA A 526 -33.31 14.05 2.10
C ALA A 526 -33.85 12.63 2.30
N ALA A 527 -35.16 12.47 2.58
CA ALA A 527 -35.79 11.18 2.86
C ALA A 527 -35.55 10.09 1.77
N PRO A 528 -35.80 10.32 0.47
CA PRO A 528 -35.54 9.31 -0.56
C PRO A 528 -34.05 8.99 -0.73
N LEU A 529 -33.16 9.97 -0.56
CA LEU A 529 -31.71 9.75 -0.58
C LEU A 529 -31.25 8.87 0.59
N ILE A 530 -31.77 9.15 1.79
CA ILE A 530 -31.53 8.35 3.01
C ILE A 530 -32.07 6.94 2.81
N GLY A 531 -33.27 6.78 2.24
CA GLY A 531 -33.86 5.48 1.94
C GLY A 531 -33.01 4.66 0.97
N ALA A 532 -32.58 5.27 -0.14
CA ALA A 532 -31.71 4.62 -1.11
C ALA A 532 -30.35 4.24 -0.48
N ALA A 533 -29.72 5.15 0.25
CA ALA A 533 -28.47 4.87 0.96
C ALA A 533 -28.65 3.77 2.03
N GLY A 534 -29.77 3.77 2.75
CA GLY A 534 -30.12 2.77 3.75
C GLY A 534 -30.31 1.38 3.16
N LEU A 535 -30.88 1.26 1.96
CA LEU A 535 -30.99 -0.02 1.24
C LEU A 535 -29.60 -0.62 0.96
N PHE A 536 -28.67 0.17 0.44
CA PHE A 536 -27.30 -0.28 0.20
C PHE A 536 -26.54 -0.56 1.51
N ALA A 537 -26.76 0.24 2.56
CA ALA A 537 -26.18 0.01 3.88
C ALA A 537 -26.67 -1.31 4.49
N THR A 538 -27.95 -1.64 4.30
CA THR A 538 -28.53 -2.94 4.69
C THR A 538 -27.86 -4.07 3.92
N GLY A 539 -27.59 -3.89 2.63
CA GLY A 539 -26.80 -4.83 1.83
C GLY A 539 -25.39 -5.06 2.39
N VAL A 540 -24.68 -4.00 2.80
CA VAL A 540 -23.35 -4.12 3.42
C VAL A 540 -23.43 -4.90 4.73
N ALA A 541 -24.40 -4.58 5.60
CA ALA A 541 -24.61 -5.31 6.85
C ALA A 541 -24.97 -6.78 6.62
N GLY A 542 -25.82 -7.07 5.62
CA GLY A 542 -26.18 -8.42 5.22
C GLY A 542 -24.98 -9.23 4.73
N VAL A 543 -24.11 -8.65 3.89
CA VAL A 543 -22.85 -9.27 3.47
C VAL A 543 -21.95 -9.57 4.67
N ALA A 544 -21.83 -8.63 5.60
CA ALA A 544 -21.00 -8.82 6.80
C ALA A 544 -21.51 -9.97 7.68
N ARG A 545 -22.81 -10.01 7.98
CA ARG A 545 -23.42 -11.10 8.76
C ARG A 545 -23.32 -12.45 8.06
N PHE A 546 -23.60 -12.49 6.76
CA PHE A 546 -23.53 -13.73 5.97
C PHE A 546 -22.11 -14.31 5.96
N VAL A 547 -21.09 -13.48 5.68
CA VAL A 547 -19.71 -13.95 5.61
C VAL A 547 -19.15 -14.26 7.01
N ALA A 548 -19.60 -13.54 8.05
CA ALA A 548 -19.23 -13.83 9.43
C ALA A 548 -19.77 -15.18 9.93
N GLY A 549 -20.91 -15.64 9.39
CA GLY A 549 -21.51 -16.93 9.71
C GLY A 549 -20.82 -18.14 9.05
N LEU A 550 -19.86 -17.91 8.14
CA LEU A 550 -19.15 -19.00 7.47
C LEU A 550 -18.15 -19.70 8.42
N PRO A 551 -17.97 -21.02 8.30
CA PRO A 551 -17.02 -21.76 9.12
C PRO A 551 -15.60 -21.23 8.92
N GLY A 552 -14.89 -20.98 10.01
CA GLY A 552 -13.52 -20.47 9.99
C GLY A 552 -13.40 -19.00 9.56
N ALA A 553 -14.42 -18.18 9.79
CA ALA A 553 -14.38 -16.76 9.42
C ALA A 553 -13.26 -15.96 10.11
N ALA A 554 -12.97 -16.26 11.38
CA ALA A 554 -11.89 -15.65 12.14
C ALA A 554 -11.18 -16.66 13.06
N PRO A 555 -10.33 -17.56 12.52
CA PRO A 555 -9.48 -18.40 13.34
C PRO A 555 -8.55 -17.54 14.22
N PRO A 556 -8.33 -17.93 15.49
CA PRO A 556 -7.35 -17.29 16.34
C PRO A 556 -5.96 -17.43 15.71
N TRP A 557 -5.17 -16.36 15.79
CA TRP A 557 -3.79 -16.32 15.31
C TRP A 557 -2.83 -16.20 16.51
N PRO A 558 -1.61 -16.76 16.46
CA PRO A 558 -0.67 -16.61 17.56
C PRO A 558 -0.40 -15.14 17.93
N GLU A 559 -0.25 -14.86 19.22
CA GLU A 559 0.04 -13.52 19.74
C GLU A 559 1.54 -13.18 19.70
N GLY A 560 1.86 -11.89 19.84
CA GLY A 560 3.22 -11.41 20.02
C GLY A 560 4.14 -11.54 18.79
N PRO A 561 5.48 -11.42 18.98
CA PRO A 561 6.44 -11.40 17.88
C PRO A 561 6.39 -12.65 16.98
N PHE A 562 6.02 -13.80 17.55
CA PHE A 562 5.84 -15.04 16.79
C PHE A 562 4.68 -14.91 15.79
N GLY A 563 3.53 -14.39 16.21
CA GLY A 563 2.39 -14.10 15.34
C GLY A 563 2.71 -13.13 14.20
N LEU A 564 3.52 -12.11 14.50
CA LEU A 564 3.99 -11.14 13.51
C LEU A 564 4.81 -11.82 12.41
N VAL A 565 5.81 -12.62 12.79
CA VAL A 565 6.74 -13.27 11.86
C VAL A 565 5.99 -14.27 10.97
N THR A 566 5.11 -15.09 11.55
CA THR A 566 4.31 -16.06 10.79
C THR A 566 3.37 -15.37 9.79
N MET A 567 2.78 -14.24 10.17
CA MET A 567 1.90 -13.46 9.28
C MET A 567 2.67 -12.76 8.16
N VAL A 568 3.88 -12.24 8.44
CA VAL A 568 4.77 -11.68 7.41
C VAL A 568 5.18 -12.78 6.43
N LEU A 569 5.53 -13.96 6.94
CA LEU A 569 5.87 -15.12 6.11
C LEU A 569 4.69 -15.52 5.21
N LEU A 570 3.48 -15.65 5.78
CA LEU A 570 2.27 -15.96 5.02
C LEU A 570 1.99 -14.91 3.94
N SER A 571 2.09 -13.62 4.28
CA SER A 571 1.87 -12.52 3.33
C SER A 571 2.91 -12.56 2.20
N THR A 572 4.16 -12.85 2.52
CA THR A 572 5.25 -12.99 1.53
C THR A 572 5.04 -14.20 0.64
N ILE A 573 4.66 -15.34 1.19
CA ILE A 573 4.33 -16.55 0.45
C ILE A 573 3.14 -16.30 -0.48
N ASN A 574 2.09 -15.61 -0.02
CA ASN A 574 0.94 -15.27 -0.87
C ASN A 574 1.35 -14.35 -2.02
N VAL A 575 2.11 -13.28 -1.76
CA VAL A 575 2.63 -12.40 -2.83
C VAL A 575 3.46 -13.21 -3.83
N LEU A 576 4.34 -14.08 -3.33
CA LEU A 576 5.22 -14.89 -4.15
C LEU A 576 4.43 -15.92 -4.96
N ALA A 577 3.46 -16.62 -4.36
CA ALA A 577 2.61 -17.59 -5.03
C ALA A 577 1.80 -16.94 -6.14
N VAL A 578 1.20 -15.78 -5.88
CA VAL A 578 0.48 -15.03 -6.91
C VAL A 578 1.43 -14.52 -7.99
N TRP A 579 2.64 -14.08 -7.63
CA TRP A 579 3.66 -13.70 -8.62
C TRP A 579 4.10 -14.88 -9.50
N LEU A 580 4.35 -16.05 -8.90
CA LEU A 580 4.74 -17.27 -9.61
C LEU A 580 3.65 -17.75 -10.57
N ALA A 581 2.39 -17.72 -10.13
CA ALA A 581 1.23 -18.11 -10.93
C ALA A 581 1.01 -17.17 -12.13
N THR A 582 1.38 -15.90 -12.00
CA THR A 582 1.11 -14.86 -13.02
C THR A 582 2.26 -14.65 -14.00
N HIS A 583 3.46 -15.17 -13.70
CA HIS A 583 4.64 -15.08 -14.58
C HIS A 583 5.24 -16.47 -14.90
N PRO A 584 4.47 -17.40 -15.48
CA PRO A 584 4.90 -18.80 -15.66
C PRO A 584 6.22 -18.94 -16.41
N ALA A 585 6.48 -18.08 -17.41
CA ALA A 585 7.73 -18.08 -18.17
C ALA A 585 8.96 -17.66 -17.35
N GLN A 586 8.81 -16.71 -16.42
CA GLN A 586 9.90 -16.27 -15.54
C GLN A 586 10.14 -17.29 -14.41
N THR A 587 9.05 -17.89 -13.91
CA THR A 587 9.09 -18.98 -12.94
C THR A 587 9.86 -20.18 -13.48
N ILE A 588 9.59 -20.61 -14.71
CA ILE A 588 10.33 -21.68 -15.38
C ILE A 588 11.82 -21.30 -15.52
N GLY A 589 12.13 -20.05 -15.86
CA GLY A 589 13.50 -19.55 -15.92
C GLY A 589 14.22 -19.60 -14.57
N PHE A 590 13.55 -19.22 -13.49
CA PHE A 590 14.08 -19.29 -12.13
C PHE A 590 14.29 -20.73 -11.67
N ILE A 591 13.33 -21.63 -11.91
CA ILE A 591 13.45 -23.07 -11.60
C ILE A 591 14.64 -23.68 -12.34
N LEU A 592 14.80 -23.37 -13.63
CA LEU A 592 15.93 -23.85 -14.43
C LEU A 592 17.26 -23.27 -13.95
N ALA A 593 17.29 -22.02 -13.48
CA ALA A 593 18.48 -21.40 -12.92
C ALA A 593 18.86 -22.01 -11.55
N ALA A 594 17.88 -22.21 -10.68
CA ALA A 594 18.05 -22.89 -9.40
C ALA A 594 18.53 -24.33 -9.59
N HIS A 595 17.95 -25.07 -10.54
CA HIS A 595 18.39 -26.41 -10.91
C HIS A 595 19.84 -26.44 -11.42
N ARG A 596 20.25 -25.46 -12.25
CA ARG A 596 21.64 -25.34 -12.69
C ARG A 596 22.59 -25.01 -11.53
N ALA A 597 22.15 -24.18 -10.58
CA ALA A 597 22.95 -23.83 -9.41
C ALA A 597 23.12 -25.02 -8.45
N THR A 598 22.08 -25.81 -8.21
CA THR A 598 22.16 -27.02 -7.40
C THR A 598 23.00 -28.10 -8.08
N ALA A 599 22.83 -28.31 -9.39
CA ALA A 599 23.68 -29.20 -10.18
C ALA A 599 25.16 -28.78 -10.11
N GLY A 600 25.47 -27.49 -10.26
CA GLY A 600 26.83 -26.98 -10.14
C GLY A 600 27.40 -27.08 -8.72
N CYS A 601 26.56 -26.95 -7.69
CA CYS A 601 26.96 -27.16 -6.30
C CYS A 601 27.31 -28.63 -6.04
N LEU A 602 26.49 -29.56 -6.54
CA LEU A 602 26.74 -31.00 -6.45
C LEU A 602 28.01 -31.40 -7.24
N GLU A 603 28.25 -30.83 -8.41
CA GLU A 603 29.49 -31.06 -9.18
C GLU A 603 30.72 -30.53 -8.43
N ARG A 604 30.65 -29.34 -7.82
CA ARG A 604 31.74 -28.80 -7.00
C ARG A 604 31.99 -29.61 -5.73
N LEU A 605 30.91 -30.11 -5.10
CA LEU A 605 31.00 -31.01 -3.95
C LEU A 605 31.62 -32.35 -4.35
N ALA A 606 31.25 -32.90 -5.51
CA ALA A 606 31.86 -34.12 -6.05
C ALA A 606 33.35 -33.92 -6.39
N GLN A 607 33.72 -32.78 -6.96
CA GLN A 607 35.12 -32.41 -7.23
C GLN A 607 35.94 -32.21 -5.93
N ARG A 608 35.33 -31.64 -4.88
CA ARG A 608 35.97 -31.50 -3.57
C ARG A 608 36.13 -32.83 -2.82
N ARG A 609 35.22 -33.79 -3.06
CA ARG A 609 35.26 -35.11 -2.42
C ARG A 609 36.22 -36.08 -3.10
N ASN A 610 36.67 -35.77 -4.32
CA ASN A 610 37.59 -36.62 -5.07
C ASN A 610 38.81 -35.81 -5.54
N PRO A 611 39.82 -35.58 -4.67
CA PRO A 611 41.00 -34.79 -4.98
C PRO A 611 42.07 -35.63 -5.70
N TRP A 612 41.68 -36.42 -6.71
CA TRP A 612 42.67 -37.09 -7.55
C TRP A 612 43.13 -36.11 -8.63
N PRO A 613 44.43 -35.74 -8.68
CA PRO A 613 44.95 -34.93 -9.77
C PRO A 613 44.89 -35.75 -11.05
N CYS A 614 44.24 -35.25 -12.09
CA CYS A 614 44.49 -35.76 -13.44
C CYS A 614 45.99 -35.60 -13.73
N PRO A 615 46.71 -36.65 -14.18
CA PRO A 615 48.14 -36.54 -14.42
C PRO A 615 48.41 -35.56 -15.58
N PRO A 616 49.46 -34.73 -15.48
CA PRO A 616 49.84 -33.81 -16.54
C PRO A 616 50.54 -34.60 -17.65
N GLY A 617 49.88 -34.73 -18.80
CA GLY A 617 50.49 -35.32 -19.99
C GLY A 617 49.58 -36.30 -20.73
N ALA A 618 48.56 -35.78 -21.42
CA ALA A 618 47.94 -36.51 -22.52
C ALA A 618 47.38 -35.51 -23.54
N PHE A 619 48.16 -35.33 -24.61
CA PHE A 619 47.80 -34.75 -25.92
C PHE A 619 47.60 -33.24 -26.02
N THR A 620 48.75 -32.57 -26.22
CA THR A 620 48.91 -31.47 -27.16
C THR A 620 48.51 -31.90 -28.58
N ARG A 621 47.42 -31.32 -29.11
CA ARG A 621 47.26 -30.97 -30.54
C ARG A 621 46.18 -29.87 -30.66
N PRO A 622 46.48 -28.69 -31.24
CA PRO A 622 45.50 -27.61 -31.35
C PRO A 622 44.57 -27.86 -32.55
N GLY A 623 43.33 -28.25 -32.29
CA GLY A 623 42.23 -28.27 -33.26
C GLY A 623 41.18 -27.21 -32.88
N PRO A 624 40.56 -26.51 -33.83
CA PRO A 624 39.75 -25.33 -33.54
C PRO A 624 38.53 -25.70 -32.70
N ALA A 625 38.24 -24.83 -31.73
CA ALA A 625 37.18 -24.95 -30.74
C ALA A 625 35.83 -25.36 -31.35
N ARG A 626 35.50 -26.65 -31.29
CA ARG A 626 34.12 -27.12 -31.38
C ARG A 626 33.55 -27.21 -29.97
N SER A 627 32.69 -26.25 -29.65
CA SER A 627 31.82 -26.25 -28.50
C SER A 627 31.15 -27.62 -28.33
N ALA A 628 31.44 -28.29 -27.22
CA ALA A 628 30.75 -29.49 -26.80
C ALA A 628 29.27 -29.16 -26.51
N ARG A 629 28.42 -29.28 -27.53
CA ARG A 629 26.98 -29.44 -27.33
C ARG A 629 26.76 -30.84 -26.77
N ARG A 630 26.26 -30.93 -25.53
CA ARG A 630 25.52 -32.11 -25.06
C ARG A 630 24.31 -32.28 -25.97
N GLY A 631 24.37 -33.27 -26.85
CA GLY A 631 23.32 -33.63 -27.79
C GLY A 631 23.72 -34.93 -28.49
N LEU A 632 22.73 -35.81 -28.69
CA LEU A 632 22.85 -37.15 -29.25
C LEU A 632 23.78 -37.17 -30.48
N ALA A 633 24.86 -37.95 -30.39
CA ALA A 633 25.64 -38.31 -31.56
C ALA A 633 24.81 -39.27 -32.42
N GLN A 634 24.41 -38.85 -33.61
CA GLN A 634 24.04 -39.77 -34.68
C GLN A 634 25.33 -40.19 -35.40
N PRO A 635 25.70 -41.48 -35.44
CA PRO A 635 26.56 -41.99 -36.48
C PRO A 635 25.69 -42.35 -37.70
N LEU A 636 26.20 -42.02 -38.87
CA LEU A 636 25.74 -42.55 -40.15
C LEU A 636 26.04 -44.06 -40.18
N GLY A 637 25.02 -44.91 -40.30
CA GLY A 637 25.17 -46.34 -40.57
C GLY A 637 24.24 -47.23 -39.76
N HIS A 638 23.54 -48.14 -40.44
CA HIS A 638 22.65 -49.13 -39.85
C HIS A 638 23.38 -50.01 -38.82
N GLY A 639 22.95 -49.97 -37.56
CA GLY A 639 23.46 -50.83 -36.48
C GLY A 639 22.68 -50.61 -35.19
N THR A 640 22.34 -51.70 -34.51
CA THR A 640 21.45 -51.78 -33.34
C THR A 640 21.88 -50.91 -32.16
N LEU A 641 20.88 -50.29 -31.49
CA LEU A 641 21.05 -49.45 -30.30
C LEU A 641 21.62 -50.24 -29.12
N ARG A 642 22.88 -49.96 -28.72
CA ARG A 642 23.38 -50.30 -27.38
C ARG A 642 23.37 -49.05 -26.50
N VAL A 643 22.71 -49.14 -25.36
CA VAL A 643 22.72 -48.12 -24.31
C VAL A 643 24.11 -48.11 -23.66
N SER A 644 24.78 -46.97 -23.70
CA SER A 644 26.02 -46.73 -22.96
C SER A 644 25.67 -46.22 -21.55
N ASN A 645 25.96 -47.02 -20.53
CA ASN A 645 25.84 -46.63 -19.11
C ASN A 645 27.19 -46.03 -18.65
N PRO A 646 27.25 -44.85 -18.01
CA PRO A 646 28.52 -44.16 -17.73
C PRO A 646 29.23 -44.62 -16.44
N TYR A 647 28.97 -45.83 -15.95
CA TYR A 647 29.69 -46.41 -14.80
C TYR A 647 30.61 -47.55 -15.26
N PRO A 648 31.94 -47.34 -15.32
CA PRO A 648 32.86 -48.45 -15.52
C PRO A 648 32.98 -49.22 -14.20
N GLY A 649 32.68 -50.52 -14.20
CA GLY A 649 33.22 -51.42 -13.17
C GLY A 649 32.27 -52.10 -12.18
N ARG A 650 30.99 -52.33 -12.49
CA ARG A 650 30.19 -53.37 -11.77
C ARG A 650 29.29 -54.14 -12.73
N ASN A 651 29.84 -55.22 -13.30
CA ASN A 651 29.07 -56.27 -13.95
C ASN A 651 28.29 -57.05 -12.88
N GLN A 652 26.97 -56.88 -12.79
CA GLN A 652 26.09 -57.93 -12.28
C GLN A 652 25.41 -58.58 -13.49
N GLN A 653 25.97 -59.71 -13.93
CA GLN A 653 25.36 -60.55 -14.95
C GLN A 653 24.23 -61.35 -14.30
N TRP A 654 22.98 -60.95 -14.56
CA TRP A 654 21.84 -61.85 -14.45
C TRP A 654 21.68 -62.56 -15.80
N PRO A 655 21.75 -63.90 -15.88
CA PRO A 655 21.63 -64.61 -17.15
C PRO A 655 20.15 -64.65 -17.58
N LEU A 656 19.80 -63.89 -18.61
CA LEU A 656 18.56 -64.09 -19.36
C LEU A 656 18.84 -65.04 -20.54
N PRO A 657 17.97 -66.04 -20.83
CA PRO A 657 18.21 -67.04 -21.86
C PRO A 657 18.13 -66.47 -23.28
N SER A 658 19.00 -66.95 -24.17
CA SER A 658 19.08 -66.56 -25.59
C SER A 658 17.92 -67.12 -26.42
N PRO A 659 17.42 -66.41 -27.46
CA PRO A 659 16.16 -66.73 -28.14
C PRO A 659 16.16 -67.99 -29.04
N ASN A 660 17.26 -68.75 -29.13
CA ASN A 660 17.41 -69.86 -30.07
C ASN A 660 17.79 -71.20 -29.41
N ASP A 661 17.49 -71.37 -28.12
CA ASP A 661 17.71 -72.66 -27.47
C ASP A 661 16.52 -73.60 -27.74
N PRO A 662 16.71 -74.81 -28.32
CA PRO A 662 15.62 -75.74 -28.58
C PRO A 662 15.00 -76.20 -27.25
N GLY A 663 13.75 -75.77 -27.02
CA GLY A 663 13.04 -75.93 -25.76
C GLY A 663 12.95 -77.38 -25.29
N ARG A 664 13.48 -77.65 -24.09
CA ARG A 664 13.23 -78.91 -23.36
C ARG A 664 11.74 -78.98 -22.98
N ARG A 665 10.98 -79.80 -23.70
CA ARG A 665 9.68 -80.29 -23.23
C ARG A 665 9.88 -81.06 -21.92
N ARG A 666 9.10 -80.71 -20.89
CA ARG A 666 8.96 -81.53 -19.68
C ARG A 666 7.48 -81.63 -19.28
N PRO A 667 7.10 -82.76 -18.65
CA PRO A 667 5.91 -83.51 -19.02
C PRO A 667 4.71 -83.21 -18.14
N ILE A 668 3.53 -83.46 -18.71
CA ILE A 668 2.23 -83.50 -18.05
C ILE A 668 2.26 -84.53 -16.90
N ARG A 669 1.76 -84.15 -15.72
CA ARG A 669 1.25 -85.11 -14.73
C ARG A 669 -0.23 -84.78 -14.44
N PRO A 670 -1.09 -85.81 -14.27
CA PRO A 670 -2.54 -85.69 -14.40
C PRO A 670 -3.18 -85.66 -12.99
N PRO A 671 -4.51 -85.84 -12.81
CA PRO A 671 -5.36 -84.85 -12.17
C PRO A 671 -5.80 -85.25 -10.75
N GLY A 672 -6.18 -84.24 -9.95
CA GLY A 672 -7.04 -84.41 -8.78
C GLY A 672 -6.34 -84.62 -7.44
N GLY A 673 -6.66 -83.75 -6.48
CA GLY A 673 -6.29 -83.94 -5.07
C GLY A 673 -6.29 -82.66 -4.25
N ARG A 674 -7.49 -82.10 -4.05
CA ARG A 674 -7.94 -81.05 -3.09
C ARG A 674 -7.09 -79.80 -2.89
#